data_AF-A0A2T1LZL1-F1
#
_entry.id   AF-A0A2T1LZL1-F1
#
_cell.length_a   1.000
_cell.length_b   1.000
_cell.length_c   1.000
_cell.angle_alpha   90.00
_cell.angle_beta   90.00
_cell.angle_gamma   90.00
#
_symmetry.space_group_name_H-M   'P 1'
#
loop_
_entity.id
_entity.type
_entity.pdbx_description
1 polymer ?
#
loop_
_entity_poly.entity_id
_entity_poly.type
_entity_poly.pdbx_seq_one_letter_code
_entity_poly.pdbx_strand_id
1 'polypeptide(L)'
;MPNAKPGRSITPKQEAVSEKTSVTRLKELAQTSSDLAKLVAKNVNADPDLLRELGSHSDTTVRKNVASNPNTPFDVLLKLAGQFPRQLLSNPVFDLLLLENPNFLSELSDSALRSLLKREDVPDLFLQWTANHQNITVRSAVVMNPKTPKTVLETIYQECIRRGASKQIHPSCHAIYYDCLRQWQLADLAESVQLHVNWAGEMPSGWHEAARRAMPTTWLEQNRETAMNIWKIGALPVFLLPTLYSDLTLKIAEDETLPQEALRWLIEGKDREVGKRQLMVVNHPNTSSDVLIPLMGDHFDVGYHFPNIQNLNIPFQIQQQFLIEHGTVEHPRTSEAELRRLSSSQWKYIRLGVAAHLNTPVDVLTQLAEDKDETIRFAVALNVNTSTPTLEKLQTDADSYVHAGAYLNIKNRSGKAFLDEQAFLQGKVFFNRIYNDLGGYVDYGVTRHSIPQTMRRSFHCLKKSIAADDPELLTQLADSPNKSVQWEVALNQATPIGTLVGLILNSALNDDQGIQDRAIQTLIQKSDTSEEILQELSVGGNWRIKVLIVYHPNVSLTTLEQLAQSQDWQVRLTIARHPNLPSSSLAILAEDGDKRIRQAVGQHHNTEIAVLEKLVNDLQGNVRNAAIANLTRLPDIENDFTKQYMIVSRKEASITELEKLSRSEWRQIRVETARHPRTPVNILEKLATDQHLDVRTAVARNLNTPVILLERLLQDKEVAVRLAAVENINMPINLLEELANGKKRLLNTAAIKQILNREVEGSFKYLEPYAKSSTPSLGRLAVFLHSQAPVALLAKNIRSLSWLERYAIAQNPNTPPVSLKILANDGNRIVRATAKAKLTEISNTIFEK
;
A
#
# COMPACT_ATOMS: atom_id res chain seq x y z
N MET A 1 23.55 91.68 -13.63
CA MET A 1 22.38 90.79 -13.44
C MET A 1 21.16 91.45 -14.07
N PRO A 2 20.25 90.72 -14.75
CA PRO A 2 19.75 89.43 -14.32
C PRO A 2 20.10 88.22 -15.20
N ASN A 3 20.51 87.19 -14.48
CA ASN A 3 20.64 85.75 -14.76
C ASN A 3 19.87 85.16 -15.95
N ALA A 4 20.61 84.78 -16.99
CA ALA A 4 20.23 83.66 -17.85
C ALA A 4 20.61 82.36 -17.13
N LYS A 5 19.63 81.50 -16.84
CA LYS A 5 19.87 80.16 -16.25
C LYS A 5 20.71 79.32 -17.23
N PRO A 6 21.76 78.62 -16.79
CA PRO A 6 22.46 77.66 -17.64
C PRO A 6 21.52 76.49 -17.97
N GLY A 7 21.40 76.15 -19.25
CA GLY A 7 20.65 74.98 -19.69
C GLY A 7 21.18 73.74 -18.98
N ARG A 8 20.30 73.03 -18.25
CA ARG A 8 20.64 71.78 -17.57
C ARG A 8 21.26 70.81 -18.57
N SER A 9 22.53 70.45 -18.38
CA SER A 9 23.13 69.26 -19.01
C SER A 9 22.28 68.05 -18.62
N ILE A 10 21.68 67.41 -19.62
CA ILE A 10 20.83 66.24 -19.44
C ILE A 10 21.76 65.07 -19.06
N THR A 11 21.45 64.37 -17.97
CA THR A 11 22.29 63.24 -17.52
C THR A 11 22.12 62.03 -18.46
N PRO A 12 23.11 61.12 -18.58
CA PRO A 12 22.99 59.90 -19.39
C PRO A 12 21.75 59.05 -19.07
N LYS A 13 21.31 59.05 -17.80
CA LYS A 13 20.06 58.37 -17.38
C LYS A 13 18.81 59.07 -17.91
N GLN A 14 18.80 60.40 -17.94
CA GLN A 14 17.70 61.17 -18.50
C GLN A 14 17.67 61.05 -20.04
N GLU A 15 18.83 60.97 -20.70
CA GLU A 15 18.92 60.67 -22.13
C GLU A 15 18.38 59.27 -22.44
N ALA A 16 18.73 58.25 -21.64
CA ALA A 16 18.30 56.87 -21.87
C ALA A 16 16.77 56.67 -21.78
N VAL A 17 16.05 57.53 -21.04
CA VAL A 17 14.58 57.45 -20.88
C VAL A 17 13.85 58.40 -21.85
N SER A 18 14.54 59.41 -22.39
CA SER A 18 13.94 60.44 -23.25
C SER A 18 13.50 59.88 -24.61
N GLU A 19 12.25 60.17 -24.98
CA GLU A 19 11.65 59.89 -26.29
C GLU A 19 12.18 60.82 -27.41
N LYS A 20 13.15 61.69 -27.12
CA LYS A 20 13.80 62.54 -28.12
C LYS A 20 15.24 62.11 -28.41
N THR A 21 15.72 61.08 -27.71
CA THR A 21 17.09 60.60 -27.86
C THR A 21 17.19 59.79 -29.16
N SER A 22 18.23 60.07 -29.95
CA SER A 22 18.47 59.36 -31.21
C SER A 22 18.88 57.91 -30.97
N VAL A 23 18.58 57.04 -31.93
CA VAL A 23 18.93 55.61 -31.89
C VAL A 23 20.43 55.40 -31.69
N THR A 24 21.27 56.15 -32.41
CA THR A 24 22.74 56.09 -32.29
C THR A 24 23.18 56.41 -30.86
N ARG A 25 22.57 57.42 -30.23
CA ARG A 25 22.87 57.79 -28.86
C ARG A 25 22.37 56.76 -27.85
N LEU A 26 21.18 56.19 -28.07
CA LEU A 26 20.67 55.09 -27.25
C LEU A 26 21.60 53.87 -27.28
N LYS A 27 22.18 53.56 -28.45
CA LYS A 27 23.16 52.48 -28.60
C LYS A 27 24.43 52.73 -27.77
N GLU A 28 24.99 53.92 -27.85
CA GLU A 28 26.15 54.32 -27.02
C GLU A 28 25.85 54.20 -25.51
N LEU A 29 24.66 54.68 -25.09
CA LEU A 29 24.24 54.63 -23.70
C LEU A 29 24.08 53.19 -23.19
N ALA A 30 23.52 52.31 -24.02
CA ALA A 30 23.36 50.89 -23.69
C ALA A 30 24.71 50.17 -23.50
N GLN A 31 25.72 50.52 -24.30
CA GLN A 31 27.06 49.93 -24.21
C GLN A 31 27.87 50.48 -23.03
N THR A 32 27.49 51.64 -22.49
CA THR A 32 28.21 52.30 -21.39
C THR A 32 28.06 51.57 -20.05
N SER A 33 26.87 51.03 -19.73
CA SER A 33 26.65 50.24 -18.51
C SER A 33 25.35 49.44 -18.57
N SER A 34 25.27 48.33 -17.81
CA SER A 34 24.04 47.53 -17.70
C SER A 34 22.85 48.33 -17.15
N ASP A 35 23.09 49.29 -16.26
CA ASP A 35 22.02 50.12 -15.70
C ASP A 35 21.42 51.09 -16.73
N LEU A 36 22.24 51.62 -17.65
CA LEU A 36 21.75 52.39 -18.78
C LEU A 36 21.07 51.49 -19.82
N ALA A 37 21.61 50.29 -20.10
CA ALA A 37 20.97 49.31 -20.97
C ALA A 37 19.55 48.93 -20.50
N LYS A 38 19.32 48.81 -19.17
CA LYS A 38 17.96 48.58 -18.62
C LYS A 38 16.99 49.70 -18.98
N LEU A 39 17.45 50.95 -18.97
CA LEU A 39 16.62 52.12 -19.30
C LEU A 39 16.40 52.19 -20.82
N VAL A 40 17.47 52.03 -21.61
CA VAL A 40 17.42 52.02 -23.08
C VAL A 40 16.48 50.93 -23.60
N ALA A 41 16.51 49.73 -23.01
CA ALA A 41 15.62 48.64 -23.40
C ALA A 41 14.11 48.96 -23.21
N LYS A 42 13.75 49.91 -22.34
CA LYS A 42 12.36 50.38 -22.17
C LYS A 42 11.99 51.55 -23.08
N ASN A 43 12.98 52.17 -23.73
CA ASN A 43 12.76 53.39 -24.49
C ASN A 43 11.99 53.07 -25.78
N VAL A 44 10.90 53.80 -26.02
CA VAL A 44 10.02 53.65 -27.20
C VAL A 44 10.69 54.03 -28.52
N ASN A 45 11.86 54.68 -28.48
CA ASN A 45 12.66 54.97 -29.67
C ASN A 45 13.78 53.95 -29.91
N ALA A 46 13.94 52.95 -29.04
CA ALA A 46 14.86 51.86 -29.34
C ALA A 46 14.38 51.16 -30.60
N ASP A 47 15.24 51.10 -31.60
CA ASP A 47 14.92 50.53 -32.90
C ASP A 47 15.07 49.00 -32.88
N PRO A 48 14.49 48.30 -33.87
CA PRO A 48 14.61 46.85 -34.02
C PRO A 48 16.02 46.29 -33.86
N ASP A 49 17.03 46.93 -34.44
CA ASP A 49 18.40 46.41 -34.44
C ASP A 49 19.08 46.55 -33.07
N LEU A 50 18.87 47.67 -32.38
CA LEU A 50 19.31 47.81 -30.99
C LEU A 50 18.61 46.80 -30.07
N LEU A 51 17.31 46.57 -30.27
CA LEU A 51 16.56 45.60 -29.47
C LEU A 51 17.00 44.15 -29.72
N ARG A 52 17.44 43.80 -30.94
CA ARG A 52 18.10 42.50 -31.22
C ARG A 52 19.39 42.32 -30.44
N GLU A 53 20.24 43.34 -30.41
CA GLU A 53 21.49 43.34 -29.64
C GLU A 53 21.20 43.15 -28.14
N LEU A 54 20.24 43.92 -27.60
CA LEU A 54 19.84 43.87 -26.20
C LEU A 54 19.06 42.59 -25.83
N GLY A 55 18.38 41.96 -26.78
CA GLY A 55 17.66 40.70 -26.58
C GLY A 55 18.57 39.52 -26.19
N SER A 56 19.86 39.60 -26.50
CA SER A 56 20.87 38.60 -26.12
C SER A 56 21.78 39.06 -24.98
N HIS A 57 21.45 40.18 -24.32
CA HIS A 57 22.24 40.75 -23.23
C HIS A 57 22.33 39.79 -22.02
N SER A 58 23.44 39.81 -21.28
CA SER A 58 23.68 38.92 -20.13
C SER A 58 22.71 39.19 -18.95
N ASP A 59 22.37 40.46 -18.70
CA ASP A 59 21.42 40.87 -17.66
C ASP A 59 19.96 40.51 -18.03
N THR A 60 19.34 39.68 -17.19
CA THR A 60 17.94 39.22 -17.31
C THR A 60 16.93 40.37 -17.29
N THR A 61 17.23 41.47 -16.57
CA THR A 61 16.36 42.65 -16.49
C THR A 61 16.32 43.40 -17.81
N VAL A 62 17.46 43.50 -18.50
CA VAL A 62 17.55 44.09 -19.84
C VAL A 62 16.69 43.28 -20.81
N ARG A 63 16.88 41.95 -20.86
CA ARG A 63 16.06 41.08 -21.73
C ARG A 63 14.57 41.14 -21.39
N LYS A 64 14.20 41.24 -20.10
CA LYS A 64 12.81 41.42 -19.67
C LYS A 64 12.22 42.73 -20.20
N ASN A 65 12.97 43.82 -20.13
CA ASN A 65 12.53 45.13 -20.63
C ASN A 65 12.41 45.13 -22.15
N VAL A 66 13.34 44.49 -22.87
CA VAL A 66 13.22 44.25 -24.31
C VAL A 66 11.92 43.51 -24.59
N ALA A 67 11.61 42.39 -23.93
CA ALA A 67 10.36 41.66 -24.17
C ALA A 67 9.06 42.48 -23.94
N SER A 68 9.12 43.56 -23.15
CA SER A 68 7.99 44.49 -22.93
C SER A 68 7.96 45.68 -23.88
N ASN A 69 9.01 45.90 -24.67
CA ASN A 69 9.13 47.07 -25.52
C ASN A 69 8.23 46.90 -26.77
N PRO A 70 7.38 47.88 -27.11
CA PRO A 70 6.48 47.80 -28.27
C PRO A 70 7.19 47.62 -29.62
N ASN A 71 8.43 48.11 -29.76
CA ASN A 71 9.19 48.02 -31.01
C ASN A 71 10.01 46.72 -31.14
N THR A 72 9.81 45.77 -30.22
CA THR A 72 10.63 44.57 -30.20
C THR A 72 10.34 43.70 -31.41
N PRO A 73 11.36 43.35 -32.20
CA PRO A 73 11.16 42.51 -33.37
C PRO A 73 10.62 41.13 -33.03
N PHE A 74 9.88 40.57 -33.97
CA PHE A 74 9.27 39.26 -33.87
C PHE A 74 10.25 38.15 -33.46
N ASP A 75 11.41 38.08 -34.13
CA ASP A 75 12.45 37.08 -33.88
C ASP A 75 12.98 37.13 -32.45
N VAL A 76 13.08 38.34 -31.89
CA VAL A 76 13.52 38.57 -30.51
C VAL A 76 12.42 38.19 -29.52
N LEU A 77 11.17 38.57 -29.78
CA LEU A 77 10.02 38.17 -28.95
C LEU A 77 9.87 36.66 -28.89
N LEU A 78 10.02 35.96 -30.02
CA LEU A 78 9.96 34.51 -30.11
C LEU A 78 11.05 33.84 -29.26
N LYS A 79 12.28 34.36 -29.31
CA LYS A 79 13.40 33.90 -28.49
C LYS A 79 13.18 34.14 -26.98
N LEU A 80 12.56 35.27 -26.63
CA LEU A 80 12.34 35.68 -25.24
C LEU A 80 11.06 35.12 -24.61
N ALA A 81 10.11 34.64 -25.43
CA ALA A 81 8.80 34.14 -25.02
C ALA A 81 8.85 33.13 -23.87
N GLY A 82 9.80 32.18 -23.91
CA GLY A 82 9.94 31.18 -22.86
C GLY A 82 10.50 31.70 -21.54
N GLN A 83 11.30 32.77 -21.56
CA GLN A 83 11.85 33.39 -20.35
C GLN A 83 10.88 34.39 -19.73
N PHE A 84 10.14 35.13 -20.57
CA PHE A 84 9.30 36.25 -20.16
C PHE A 84 7.87 36.15 -20.71
N PRO A 85 7.14 35.04 -20.43
CA PRO A 85 5.82 34.81 -21.02
C PRO A 85 4.80 35.87 -20.59
N ARG A 86 4.96 36.47 -19.40
CA ARG A 86 4.13 37.61 -18.96
C ARG A 86 4.36 38.83 -19.84
N GLN A 87 5.61 39.15 -20.10
CA GLN A 87 5.99 40.35 -20.86
C GLN A 87 5.49 40.24 -22.29
N LEU A 88 5.56 39.04 -22.89
CA LEU A 88 5.03 38.76 -24.21
C LEU A 88 3.51 38.97 -24.26
N LEU A 89 2.74 38.34 -23.35
CA LEU A 89 1.28 38.47 -23.32
C LEU A 89 0.81 39.92 -23.07
N SER A 90 1.58 40.70 -22.32
CA SER A 90 1.29 42.11 -22.06
C SER A 90 1.93 43.07 -23.06
N ASN A 91 2.63 42.57 -24.09
CA ASN A 91 3.32 43.44 -25.04
C ASN A 91 2.28 44.11 -25.95
N PRO A 92 2.28 45.45 -26.09
CA PRO A 92 1.30 46.15 -26.92
C PRO A 92 1.28 45.72 -28.39
N VAL A 93 2.39 45.22 -28.94
CA VAL A 93 2.43 44.76 -30.34
C VAL A 93 1.88 43.33 -30.50
N PHE A 94 1.63 42.62 -29.40
CA PHE A 94 1.30 41.19 -29.43
C PHE A 94 0.05 40.86 -30.25
N ASP A 95 -1.03 41.63 -30.07
CA ASP A 95 -2.29 41.41 -30.80
C ASP A 95 -2.12 41.66 -32.31
N LEU A 96 -1.31 42.66 -32.68
CA LEU A 96 -0.97 42.93 -34.08
C LEU A 96 -0.14 41.80 -34.67
N LEU A 97 0.81 41.25 -33.91
CA LEU A 97 1.62 40.10 -34.36
C LEU A 97 0.77 38.85 -34.60
N LEU A 98 -0.27 38.61 -33.78
CA LEU A 98 -1.18 37.50 -33.99
C LEU A 98 -2.02 37.67 -35.27
N LEU A 99 -2.36 38.90 -35.63
CA LEU A 99 -3.07 39.21 -36.87
C LEU A 99 -2.17 39.08 -38.10
N GLU A 100 -0.92 39.57 -38.01
CA GLU A 100 0.06 39.48 -39.10
C GLU A 100 0.56 38.04 -39.33
N ASN A 101 0.72 37.25 -38.25
CA ASN A 101 1.14 35.87 -38.32
C ASN A 101 0.19 34.93 -37.55
N PRO A 102 -0.84 34.40 -38.24
CA PRO A 102 -1.77 33.42 -37.65
C PRO A 102 -1.10 32.13 -37.16
N ASN A 103 0.12 31.83 -37.64
CA ASN A 103 0.90 30.65 -37.23
C ASN A 103 1.85 30.93 -36.06
N PHE A 104 1.81 32.11 -35.44
CA PHE A 104 2.70 32.50 -34.34
C PHE A 104 2.91 31.39 -33.27
N LEU A 105 1.82 30.72 -32.87
CA LEU A 105 1.86 29.69 -31.84
C LEU A 105 2.61 28.42 -32.28
N SER A 106 2.65 28.08 -33.57
CA SER A 106 3.39 26.93 -34.07
C SER A 106 4.89 27.19 -34.19
N GLU A 107 5.31 28.45 -34.25
CA GLU A 107 6.71 28.85 -34.29
C GLU A 107 7.36 28.90 -32.89
N LEU A 108 6.55 28.98 -31.82
CA LEU A 108 7.04 28.94 -30.45
C LEU A 108 7.59 27.55 -30.09
N SER A 109 8.75 27.52 -29.44
CA SER A 109 9.29 26.27 -28.89
C SER A 109 8.36 25.66 -27.84
N ASP A 110 8.38 24.32 -27.69
CA ASP A 110 7.63 23.60 -26.64
C ASP A 110 7.92 24.12 -25.23
N SER A 111 9.12 24.62 -24.97
CA SER A 111 9.48 25.23 -23.69
C SER A 111 8.78 26.58 -23.47
N ALA A 112 8.65 27.37 -24.53
CA ALA A 112 7.95 28.64 -24.49
C ALA A 112 6.45 28.43 -24.34
N LEU A 113 5.85 27.53 -25.13
CA LEU A 113 4.45 27.15 -25.02
C LEU A 113 4.10 26.69 -23.60
N ARG A 114 4.87 25.77 -23.01
CA ARG A 114 4.64 25.32 -21.63
C ARG A 114 4.70 26.45 -20.60
N SER A 115 5.58 27.42 -20.79
CA SER A 115 5.73 28.56 -19.86
C SER A 115 4.58 29.56 -19.99
N LEU A 116 4.05 29.72 -21.20
CA LEU A 116 2.91 30.57 -21.55
C LEU A 116 1.59 29.97 -21.06
N LEU A 117 1.32 28.71 -21.39
CA LEU A 117 0.06 28.02 -21.11
C LEU A 117 -0.20 27.83 -19.61
N LYS A 118 0.83 27.81 -18.77
CA LYS A 118 0.69 27.73 -17.30
C LYS A 118 0.24 29.03 -16.64
N ARG A 119 0.13 30.13 -17.40
CA ARG A 119 -0.24 31.43 -16.83
C ARG A 119 -1.75 31.62 -16.79
N GLU A 120 -2.22 32.28 -15.72
CA GLU A 120 -3.64 32.60 -15.57
C GLU A 120 -4.15 33.64 -16.59
N ASP A 121 -3.27 34.45 -17.19
CA ASP A 121 -3.62 35.51 -18.16
C ASP A 121 -3.50 35.05 -19.62
N VAL A 122 -3.32 33.75 -19.88
CA VAL A 122 -3.28 33.22 -21.26
C VAL A 122 -4.68 33.30 -21.90
N PRO A 123 -4.80 33.73 -23.17
CA PRO A 123 -6.08 33.72 -23.88
C PRO A 123 -6.64 32.30 -24.08
N ASP A 124 -7.97 32.13 -23.98
CA ASP A 124 -8.64 30.84 -24.14
C ASP A 124 -8.37 30.18 -25.49
N LEU A 125 -8.22 30.99 -26.54
CA LEU A 125 -7.88 30.53 -27.89
C LEU A 125 -6.57 29.73 -27.91
N PHE A 126 -5.61 30.07 -27.07
CA PHE A 126 -4.31 29.38 -27.04
C PHE A 126 -4.43 28.00 -26.40
N LEU A 127 -5.28 27.88 -25.38
CA LEU A 127 -5.60 26.60 -24.74
C LEU A 127 -6.34 25.69 -25.73
N GLN A 128 -7.28 26.24 -26.52
CA GLN A 128 -7.98 25.52 -27.57
C GLN A 128 -7.02 25.05 -28.68
N TRP A 129 -6.16 25.94 -29.18
CA TRP A 129 -5.23 25.63 -30.27
C TRP A 129 -4.21 24.55 -29.86
N THR A 130 -3.70 24.60 -28.63
CA THR A 130 -2.70 23.64 -28.13
C THR A 130 -3.29 22.31 -27.63
N ALA A 131 -4.62 22.15 -27.61
CA ALA A 131 -5.29 20.94 -27.13
C ALA A 131 -4.80 19.66 -27.85
N ASN A 132 -4.56 19.76 -29.15
CA ASN A 132 -4.14 18.63 -30.00
C ASN A 132 -2.63 18.63 -30.31
N HIS A 133 -1.83 19.42 -29.60
CA HIS A 133 -0.40 19.55 -29.84
C HIS A 133 0.32 18.19 -29.75
N GLN A 134 1.29 17.92 -30.63
CA GLN A 134 1.96 16.61 -30.70
C GLN A 134 2.74 16.28 -29.42
N ASN A 135 3.36 17.29 -28.81
CA ASN A 135 4.08 17.15 -27.55
C ASN A 135 3.12 17.06 -26.34
N ILE A 136 3.19 15.95 -25.62
CA ILE A 136 2.33 15.67 -24.46
C ILE A 136 2.56 16.62 -23.28
N THR A 137 3.79 17.12 -23.12
CA THR A 137 4.13 18.04 -22.03
C THR A 137 3.53 19.44 -22.24
N VAL A 138 3.28 19.83 -23.51
CA VAL A 138 2.51 21.04 -23.86
C VAL A 138 1.05 20.85 -23.49
N ARG A 139 0.43 19.72 -23.86
CA ARG A 139 -0.95 19.38 -23.43
C ARG A 139 -1.09 19.31 -21.91
N SER A 140 -0.08 18.78 -21.21
CA SER A 140 -0.06 18.77 -19.74
C SER A 140 -0.05 20.18 -19.14
N ALA A 141 0.59 21.15 -19.81
CA ALA A 141 0.55 22.55 -19.38
C ALA A 141 -0.84 23.17 -19.58
N VAL A 142 -1.57 22.80 -20.63
CA VAL A 142 -2.99 23.16 -20.81
C VAL A 142 -3.82 22.60 -19.66
N VAL A 143 -3.70 21.31 -19.35
CA VAL A 143 -4.45 20.68 -18.26
C VAL A 143 -4.10 21.24 -16.88
N MET A 144 -2.88 21.76 -16.67
CA MET A 144 -2.52 22.43 -15.41
C MET A 144 -3.24 23.78 -15.22
N ASN A 145 -3.62 24.44 -16.32
CA ASN A 145 -4.20 25.77 -16.25
C ASN A 145 -5.65 25.71 -15.73
N PRO A 146 -5.96 26.37 -14.60
CA PRO A 146 -7.28 26.31 -14.00
C PRO A 146 -8.40 26.90 -14.87
N LYS A 147 -8.07 27.73 -15.86
CA LYS A 147 -9.03 28.32 -16.78
C LYS A 147 -9.39 27.42 -17.96
N THR A 148 -8.70 26.29 -18.14
CA THR A 148 -8.92 25.43 -19.29
C THR A 148 -10.39 25.00 -19.40
N PRO A 149 -11.09 25.37 -20.48
CA PRO A 149 -12.50 25.07 -20.65
C PRO A 149 -12.76 23.57 -20.71
N LYS A 150 -13.93 23.14 -20.26
CA LYS A 150 -14.34 21.72 -20.30
C LYS A 150 -14.28 21.13 -21.71
N THR A 151 -14.64 21.91 -22.74
CA THR A 151 -14.59 21.48 -24.16
C THR A 151 -13.17 21.17 -24.63
N VAL A 152 -12.18 21.93 -24.17
CA VAL A 152 -10.75 21.70 -24.46
C VAL A 152 -10.27 20.44 -23.76
N LEU A 153 -10.67 20.26 -22.49
CA LEU A 153 -10.37 19.04 -21.72
C LEU A 153 -10.97 17.79 -22.37
N GLU A 154 -12.21 17.87 -22.86
CA GLU A 154 -12.88 16.78 -23.59
C GLU A 154 -12.10 16.41 -24.85
N THR A 155 -11.64 17.41 -25.60
CA THR A 155 -10.78 17.19 -26.78
C THR A 155 -9.50 16.44 -26.40
N ILE A 156 -8.78 16.90 -25.38
CA ILE A 156 -7.53 16.26 -24.90
C ILE A 156 -7.81 14.82 -24.44
N TYR A 157 -8.89 14.61 -23.69
CA TYR A 157 -9.26 13.30 -23.17
C TYR A 157 -9.57 12.32 -24.29
N GLN A 158 -10.44 12.68 -25.24
CA GLN A 158 -10.79 11.84 -26.39
C GLN A 158 -9.57 11.49 -27.22
N GLU A 159 -8.65 12.45 -27.39
CA GLU A 159 -7.39 12.23 -28.10
C GLU A 159 -6.49 11.21 -27.38
N CYS A 160 -6.43 11.25 -26.05
CA CYS A 160 -5.67 10.27 -25.27
C CYS A 160 -6.26 8.87 -25.44
N ILE A 161 -7.58 8.71 -25.32
CA ILE A 161 -8.27 7.43 -25.50
C ILE A 161 -8.05 6.90 -26.93
N ARG A 162 -8.23 7.73 -27.95
CA ARG A 162 -8.04 7.37 -29.36
C ARG A 162 -6.62 6.91 -29.69
N ARG A 163 -5.60 7.45 -29.00
CA ARG A 163 -4.19 7.04 -29.14
C ARG A 163 -3.82 5.83 -28.29
N GLY A 164 -4.79 5.17 -27.65
CA GLY A 164 -4.58 3.95 -26.89
C GLY A 164 -4.13 4.17 -25.45
N ALA A 165 -4.57 5.25 -24.78
CA ALA A 165 -4.42 5.37 -23.33
C ALA A 165 -5.11 4.18 -22.63
N SER A 166 -4.33 3.22 -22.14
CA SER A 166 -4.83 2.04 -21.43
C SER A 166 -4.31 2.03 -20.01
N LYS A 167 -5.22 1.92 -19.04
CA LYS A 167 -4.89 1.70 -17.62
C LYS A 167 -4.44 0.25 -17.32
N GLN A 168 -4.54 -0.66 -18.28
CA GLN A 168 -4.26 -2.10 -18.07
C GLN A 168 -2.78 -2.48 -18.23
N ILE A 169 -1.89 -1.52 -18.47
CA ILE A 169 -0.46 -1.81 -18.55
C ILE A 169 0.06 -1.91 -17.11
N HIS A 170 0.35 -3.12 -16.67
CA HIS A 170 0.87 -3.38 -15.33
C HIS A 170 2.28 -2.76 -15.18
N PRO A 171 2.66 -2.27 -13.98
CA PRO A 171 4.01 -1.76 -13.69
C PRO A 171 5.16 -2.75 -14.00
N SER A 172 4.85 -4.02 -14.25
CA SER A 172 5.79 -5.08 -14.63
C SER A 172 6.14 -5.13 -16.12
N CYS A 173 5.58 -4.26 -16.97
CA CYS A 173 5.98 -4.17 -18.39
C CYS A 173 7.41 -3.62 -18.53
N HIS A 174 8.40 -4.50 -18.32
CA HIS A 174 9.80 -4.28 -18.67
C HIS A 174 10.09 -4.49 -20.17
N ALA A 175 9.09 -4.83 -20.99
CA ALA A 175 9.30 -5.16 -22.39
C ALA A 175 8.66 -4.12 -23.33
N ILE A 176 9.51 -3.54 -24.19
CA ILE A 176 9.25 -2.58 -25.29
C ILE A 176 9.35 -1.10 -24.86
N TYR A 177 10.59 -0.62 -24.96
CA TYR A 177 11.22 0.55 -24.33
C TYR A 177 10.72 1.96 -24.77
N TYR A 178 9.65 2.08 -25.56
CA TYR A 178 9.13 3.40 -25.98
C TYR A 178 7.59 3.48 -26.08
N ASP A 179 6.93 2.44 -26.59
CA ASP A 179 5.46 2.46 -26.74
C ASP A 179 4.73 2.39 -25.40
N CYS A 180 5.25 1.61 -24.43
CA CYS A 180 4.70 1.56 -23.08
C CYS A 180 4.78 2.94 -22.39
N LEU A 181 5.94 3.61 -22.43
CA LEU A 181 6.12 4.92 -21.80
C LEU A 181 5.15 5.96 -22.39
N ARG A 182 4.95 5.94 -23.72
CA ARG A 182 4.01 6.82 -24.39
C ARG A 182 2.56 6.56 -23.96
N GLN A 183 2.16 5.30 -23.84
CA GLN A 183 0.84 4.91 -23.36
C GLN A 183 0.61 5.33 -21.89
N TRP A 184 1.63 5.20 -21.04
CA TRP A 184 1.60 5.68 -19.65
C TRP A 184 1.43 7.20 -19.55
N GLN A 185 2.20 7.97 -20.32
CA GLN A 185 2.07 9.42 -20.32
C GLN A 185 0.69 9.88 -20.83
N LEU A 186 0.10 9.16 -21.81
CA LEU A 186 -1.26 9.42 -22.28
C LEU A 186 -2.31 9.08 -21.21
N ALA A 187 -2.12 8.00 -20.46
CA ALA A 187 -2.99 7.62 -19.34
C ALA A 187 -2.91 8.64 -18.20
N ASP A 188 -1.71 9.10 -17.83
CA ASP A 188 -1.49 10.13 -16.81
C ASP A 188 -2.11 11.48 -17.22
N LEU A 189 -1.99 11.85 -18.50
CA LEU A 189 -2.65 13.06 -19.02
C LEU A 189 -4.18 12.93 -18.96
N ALA A 190 -4.73 11.78 -19.36
CA ALA A 190 -6.18 11.53 -19.30
C ALA A 190 -6.70 11.56 -17.85
N GLU A 191 -5.97 10.99 -16.90
CA GLU A 191 -6.28 11.05 -15.47
C GLU A 191 -6.21 12.50 -14.95
N SER A 192 -5.17 13.24 -15.33
CA SER A 192 -5.03 14.66 -14.98
C SER A 192 -6.21 15.51 -15.49
N VAL A 193 -6.74 15.20 -16.68
CA VAL A 193 -7.97 15.83 -17.20
C VAL A 193 -9.17 15.48 -16.32
N GLN A 194 -9.35 14.21 -15.96
CA GLN A 194 -10.46 13.77 -15.10
C GLN A 194 -10.41 14.40 -13.70
N LEU A 195 -9.20 14.69 -13.20
CA LEU A 195 -8.98 15.38 -11.92
C LEU A 195 -9.05 16.91 -12.02
N HIS A 196 -9.30 17.46 -13.22
CA HIS A 196 -9.38 18.90 -13.41
C HIS A 196 -10.65 19.50 -12.78
N VAL A 197 -10.55 20.70 -12.21
CA VAL A 197 -11.66 21.38 -11.54
C VAL A 197 -12.84 21.67 -12.48
N ASN A 198 -12.58 22.07 -13.72
CA ASN A 198 -13.64 22.31 -14.72
C ASN A 198 -14.24 21.01 -15.31
N TRP A 199 -13.63 19.86 -15.03
CA TRP A 199 -14.15 18.54 -15.42
C TRP A 199 -15.00 17.92 -14.32
N ALA A 200 -14.41 17.78 -13.12
CA ALA A 200 -14.99 17.02 -12.01
C ALA A 200 -15.54 17.90 -10.87
N GLY A 201 -15.44 19.23 -10.99
CA GLY A 201 -15.87 20.20 -9.98
C GLY A 201 -14.85 20.42 -8.87
N GLU A 202 -15.15 21.38 -7.99
CA GLU A 202 -14.37 21.61 -6.75
C GLU A 202 -14.52 20.41 -5.79
N MET A 203 -13.52 20.21 -4.93
CA MET A 203 -13.49 19.10 -3.96
C MET A 203 -13.44 19.68 -2.54
N PRO A 204 -14.56 19.69 -1.78
CA PRO A 204 -14.58 20.30 -0.45
C PRO A 204 -14.00 19.40 0.65
N SER A 205 -13.98 18.08 0.45
CA SER A 205 -13.49 17.08 1.41
C SER A 205 -13.06 15.80 0.68
N GLY A 206 -12.41 14.86 1.39
CA GLY A 206 -12.05 13.54 0.85
C GLY A 206 -10.86 13.52 -0.13
N TRP A 207 -10.11 14.62 -0.25
CA TRP A 207 -8.99 14.72 -1.21
C TRP A 207 -7.85 13.75 -0.92
N HIS A 208 -7.60 13.38 0.35
CA HIS A 208 -6.59 12.39 0.70
C HIS A 208 -6.94 10.99 0.16
N GLU A 209 -8.21 10.58 0.23
CA GLU A 209 -8.65 9.31 -0.35
C GLU A 209 -8.62 9.35 -1.87
N ALA A 210 -9.07 10.45 -2.48
CA ALA A 210 -8.98 10.63 -3.93
C ALA A 210 -7.52 10.57 -4.41
N ALA A 211 -6.60 11.20 -3.68
CA ALA A 211 -5.17 11.13 -3.96
C ALA A 211 -4.66 9.69 -3.82
N ARG A 212 -5.03 8.98 -2.74
CA ARG A 212 -4.64 7.59 -2.51
C ARG A 212 -5.12 6.66 -3.62
N ARG A 213 -6.29 6.89 -4.20
CA ARG A 213 -6.82 6.10 -5.32
C ARG A 213 -6.13 6.40 -6.65
N ALA A 214 -5.74 7.66 -6.89
CA ALA A 214 -5.07 8.08 -8.12
C ALA A 214 -3.55 7.83 -8.13
N MET A 215 -2.91 7.85 -6.95
CA MET A 215 -1.45 7.68 -6.80
C MET A 215 -0.89 6.41 -7.47
N PRO A 216 -1.46 5.20 -7.29
CA PRO A 216 -0.93 3.97 -7.90
C PRO A 216 -0.99 3.98 -9.44
N THR A 217 -1.90 4.75 -10.02
CA THR A 217 -2.13 4.82 -11.47
C THR A 217 -1.41 5.97 -12.14
N THR A 218 -0.94 6.95 -11.37
CA THR A 218 -0.14 8.07 -11.87
C THR A 218 1.31 7.63 -12.09
N TRP A 219 1.87 7.97 -13.24
CA TRP A 219 3.24 7.62 -13.58
C TRP A 219 4.26 8.37 -12.70
N LEU A 220 5.19 7.62 -12.11
CA LEU A 220 6.34 8.12 -11.37
C LEU A 220 7.58 7.32 -11.79
N GLU A 221 8.67 8.02 -12.09
CA GLU A 221 9.94 7.35 -12.33
C GLU A 221 10.43 6.67 -11.03
N GLN A 222 10.70 5.38 -11.12
CA GLN A 222 11.11 4.55 -9.99
C GLN A 222 12.41 3.85 -10.29
N ASN A 223 13.47 4.27 -9.60
CA ASN A 223 14.72 3.53 -9.54
C ASN A 223 14.68 2.61 -8.30
N ARG A 224 14.88 1.30 -8.51
CA ARG A 224 14.81 0.27 -7.44
C ARG A 224 15.80 0.54 -6.31
N GLU A 225 17.02 0.95 -6.64
CA GLU A 225 18.03 1.27 -5.63
C GLU A 225 17.67 2.54 -4.87
N THR A 226 17.22 3.59 -5.56
CA THR A 226 16.75 4.83 -4.93
C THR A 226 15.60 4.56 -3.96
N ALA A 227 14.58 3.79 -4.38
CA ALA A 227 13.43 3.45 -3.55
C ALA A 227 13.86 2.72 -2.26
N MET A 228 14.73 1.70 -2.38
CA MET A 228 15.23 0.97 -1.21
C MET A 228 16.12 1.82 -0.31
N ASN A 229 16.95 2.71 -0.88
CA ASN A 229 17.80 3.58 -0.07
C ASN A 229 16.96 4.58 0.73
N ILE A 230 15.94 5.20 0.11
CA ILE A 230 15.03 6.15 0.78
C ILE A 230 14.19 5.44 1.85
N TRP A 231 13.71 4.22 1.59
CA TRP A 231 13.06 3.36 2.59
C TRP A 231 13.96 3.14 3.81
N LYS A 232 15.18 2.66 3.57
CA LYS A 232 16.12 2.29 4.64
C LYS A 232 16.56 3.47 5.51
N ILE A 233 16.66 4.68 4.95
CA ILE A 233 16.95 5.90 5.73
C ILE A 233 15.71 6.50 6.40
N GLY A 234 14.53 5.87 6.28
CA GLY A 234 13.29 6.32 6.92
C GLY A 234 12.63 7.53 6.25
N ALA A 235 13.05 7.89 5.03
CA ALA A 235 12.55 9.08 4.33
C ALA A 235 11.40 8.78 3.36
N LEU A 236 10.95 7.52 3.25
CA LEU A 236 9.82 7.13 2.38
C LEU A 236 8.53 7.05 3.20
N PRO A 237 7.55 7.95 2.98
CA PRO A 237 6.26 7.86 3.64
C PRO A 237 5.51 6.55 3.31
N VAL A 238 4.91 5.93 4.33
CA VAL A 238 4.20 4.63 4.21
C VAL A 238 3.08 4.68 3.16
N PHE A 239 2.36 5.79 3.05
CA PHE A 239 1.27 5.91 2.07
C PHE A 239 1.75 5.92 0.61
N LEU A 240 3.06 6.00 0.34
CA LEU A 240 3.64 5.88 -1.00
C LEU A 240 4.01 4.43 -1.37
N LEU A 241 3.99 3.49 -0.42
CA LEU A 241 4.16 2.06 -0.74
C LEU A 241 3.27 1.58 -1.91
N PRO A 242 1.99 2.04 -2.07
CA PRO A 242 1.18 1.74 -3.26
C PRO A 242 1.70 2.16 -4.60
N THR A 243 2.59 3.14 -4.63
CA THR A 243 3.19 3.58 -5.87
C THR A 243 4.33 2.65 -6.30
N LEU A 244 4.86 1.82 -5.40
CA LEU A 244 6.03 1.00 -5.64
C LEU A 244 5.75 -0.22 -6.53
N TYR A 245 6.76 -0.64 -7.28
CA TYR A 245 6.74 -1.95 -7.94
C TYR A 245 6.54 -3.10 -6.96
N SER A 246 5.84 -4.13 -7.42
CA SER A 246 5.48 -5.29 -6.60
C SER A 246 6.68 -6.06 -6.04
N ASP A 247 7.81 -6.10 -6.74
CA ASP A 247 9.04 -6.74 -6.24
C ASP A 247 9.70 -5.95 -5.10
N LEU A 248 9.57 -4.63 -5.11
CA LEU A 248 10.07 -3.76 -4.04
C LEU A 248 9.18 -3.85 -2.80
N THR A 249 7.86 -3.91 -2.98
CA THR A 249 6.93 -4.04 -1.85
C THR A 249 7.08 -5.38 -1.14
N LEU A 250 7.37 -6.47 -1.87
CA LEU A 250 7.75 -7.75 -1.27
C LEU A 250 9.03 -7.66 -0.42
N LYS A 251 10.08 -6.97 -0.89
CA LYS A 251 11.31 -6.76 -0.10
C LYS A 251 11.09 -5.89 1.12
N ILE A 252 10.21 -4.89 1.02
CA ILE A 252 9.83 -4.05 2.17
C ILE A 252 9.03 -4.86 3.19
N ALA A 253 8.17 -5.78 2.74
CA ALA A 253 7.38 -6.66 3.59
C ALA A 253 8.22 -7.60 4.49
N GLU A 254 9.51 -7.81 4.15
CA GLU A 254 10.45 -8.56 4.99
C GLU A 254 10.94 -7.76 6.21
N ASP A 255 10.73 -6.43 6.24
CA ASP A 255 11.13 -5.57 7.35
C ASP A 255 10.20 -5.77 8.55
N GLU A 256 10.70 -6.48 9.57
CA GLU A 256 9.96 -6.77 10.80
C GLU A 256 9.45 -5.51 11.52
N THR A 257 10.02 -4.34 11.25
CA THR A 257 9.64 -3.06 11.90
C THR A 257 8.49 -2.34 11.21
N LEU A 258 7.86 -2.95 10.20
CA LEU A 258 6.74 -2.35 9.48
C LEU A 258 5.57 -1.99 10.41
N PRO A 259 5.04 -0.75 10.32
CA PRO A 259 3.85 -0.37 11.05
C PRO A 259 2.62 -1.10 10.51
N GLN A 260 1.59 -1.29 11.35
CA GLN A 260 0.34 -1.97 10.95
C GLN A 260 -0.32 -1.33 9.72
N GLU A 261 -0.23 0.00 9.58
CA GLU A 261 -0.74 0.71 8.40
C GLU A 261 -0.07 0.23 7.10
N ALA A 262 1.24 -0.02 7.13
CA ALA A 262 1.96 -0.54 5.97
C ALA A 262 1.55 -1.99 5.67
N LEU A 263 1.37 -2.82 6.69
CA LEU A 263 0.90 -4.20 6.54
C LEU A 263 -0.51 -4.27 5.94
N ARG A 264 -1.43 -3.39 6.36
CA ARG A 264 -2.75 -3.24 5.72
C ARG A 264 -2.62 -2.88 4.26
N TRP A 265 -1.72 -1.97 3.94
CA TRP A 265 -1.53 -1.57 2.56
C TRP A 265 -1.01 -2.73 1.69
N LEU A 266 -0.08 -3.54 2.21
CA LEU A 266 0.49 -4.67 1.47
C LEU A 266 -0.55 -5.71 1.05
N ILE A 267 -1.65 -5.84 1.80
CA ILE A 267 -2.74 -6.78 1.51
C ILE A 267 -3.82 -6.20 0.59
N GLU A 268 -3.80 -4.89 0.35
CA GLU A 268 -4.67 -4.20 -0.59
C GLU A 268 -4.13 -4.34 -2.04
N GLY A 269 -5.04 -4.29 -3.01
CA GLY A 269 -4.72 -4.36 -4.44
C GLY A 269 -5.36 -5.54 -5.17
N LYS A 270 -5.38 -5.45 -6.50
CA LYS A 270 -5.85 -6.52 -7.41
C LYS A 270 -4.76 -6.96 -8.40
N ASP A 271 -3.50 -6.68 -8.07
CA ASP A 271 -2.35 -6.96 -8.92
C ASP A 271 -1.82 -8.39 -8.73
N ARG A 272 -0.90 -8.76 -9.62
CA ARG A 272 -0.40 -10.13 -9.74
C ARG A 272 0.30 -10.70 -8.52
N GLU A 273 0.86 -9.84 -7.69
CA GLU A 273 1.68 -10.23 -6.54
C GLU A 273 0.94 -10.06 -5.21
N VAL A 274 -0.35 -9.68 -5.23
CA VAL A 274 -1.15 -9.48 -4.00
C VAL A 274 -1.16 -10.72 -3.12
N GLY A 275 -1.30 -11.92 -3.70
CA GLY A 275 -1.27 -13.18 -2.94
C GLY A 275 0.06 -13.43 -2.24
N LYS A 276 1.19 -13.07 -2.87
CA LYS A 276 2.52 -13.20 -2.24
C LYS A 276 2.70 -12.19 -1.11
N ARG A 277 2.24 -10.94 -1.29
CA ARG A 277 2.28 -9.93 -0.23
C ARG A 277 1.37 -10.31 0.94
N GLN A 278 0.18 -10.83 0.65
CA GLN A 278 -0.72 -11.39 1.66
C GLN A 278 -0.06 -12.54 2.42
N LEU A 279 0.63 -13.46 1.74
CA LEU A 279 1.38 -14.52 2.43
C LEU A 279 2.49 -13.96 3.33
N MET A 280 3.22 -12.93 2.88
CA MET A 280 4.23 -12.27 3.69
C MET A 280 3.60 -11.62 4.92
N VAL A 281 2.50 -10.87 4.76
CA VAL A 281 1.77 -10.25 5.87
C VAL A 281 1.22 -11.32 6.83
N VAL A 282 0.69 -12.43 6.31
CA VAL A 282 0.24 -13.57 7.11
C VAL A 282 1.38 -14.18 7.91
N ASN A 283 2.61 -14.24 7.38
CA ASN A 283 3.75 -14.80 8.10
C ASN A 283 4.52 -13.76 8.93
N HIS A 284 4.19 -12.48 8.80
CA HIS A 284 4.93 -11.41 9.42
C HIS A 284 4.67 -11.40 10.94
N PRO A 285 5.74 -11.37 11.78
CA PRO A 285 5.62 -11.64 13.22
C PRO A 285 4.76 -10.62 13.95
N ASN A 286 4.70 -9.39 13.45
CA ASN A 286 3.98 -8.29 14.08
C ASN A 286 2.58 -8.07 13.52
N THR A 287 2.10 -8.87 12.56
CA THR A 287 0.77 -8.64 11.98
C THR A 287 -0.33 -8.87 13.00
N SER A 288 -1.15 -7.85 13.23
CA SER A 288 -2.23 -7.91 14.20
C SER A 288 -3.43 -8.74 13.71
N SER A 289 -4.20 -9.28 14.65
CA SER A 289 -5.35 -10.13 14.35
C SER A 289 -6.40 -9.44 13.47
N ASP A 290 -6.59 -8.13 13.61
CA ASP A 290 -7.53 -7.35 12.80
C ASP A 290 -7.11 -7.20 11.33
N VAL A 291 -5.82 -7.41 11.02
CA VAL A 291 -5.33 -7.52 9.63
C VAL A 291 -5.48 -8.95 9.12
N LEU A 292 -5.29 -9.96 9.98
CA LEU A 292 -5.32 -11.37 9.61
C LEU A 292 -6.74 -11.95 9.46
N ILE A 293 -7.69 -11.54 10.32
CA ILE A 293 -9.06 -12.08 10.36
C ILE A 293 -9.80 -11.86 9.03
N PRO A 294 -9.77 -10.66 8.40
CA PRO A 294 -10.39 -10.47 7.09
C PRO A 294 -9.80 -11.40 6.01
N LEU A 295 -8.49 -11.67 6.07
CA LEU A 295 -7.78 -12.50 5.10
C LEU A 295 -8.08 -14.00 5.19
N MET A 296 -8.67 -14.48 6.30
CA MET A 296 -9.03 -15.90 6.42
C MET A 296 -10.02 -16.32 5.32
N GLY A 297 -10.87 -15.38 4.86
CA GLY A 297 -11.91 -15.59 3.86
C GLY A 297 -11.75 -14.78 2.57
N ASP A 298 -10.57 -14.23 2.27
CA ASP A 298 -10.29 -13.58 1.00
C ASP A 298 -9.68 -14.55 -0.02
N HIS A 299 -10.20 -14.51 -1.25
CA HIS A 299 -9.81 -15.39 -2.34
C HIS A 299 -8.57 -14.89 -3.05
N PHE A 300 -7.44 -15.61 -3.00
CA PHE A 300 -6.50 -15.64 -4.13
C PHE A 300 -5.71 -16.96 -4.28
N ASP A 301 -5.64 -17.84 -3.28
CA ASP A 301 -5.04 -19.17 -3.48
C ASP A 301 -5.41 -20.13 -2.35
N VAL A 302 -5.77 -21.36 -2.70
CA VAL A 302 -6.10 -22.43 -1.73
C VAL A 302 -4.88 -22.79 -0.88
N GLY A 303 -3.68 -22.47 -1.36
CA GLY A 303 -2.42 -22.62 -0.61
C GLY A 303 -2.29 -21.70 0.62
N TYR A 304 -3.03 -20.59 0.70
CA TYR A 304 -2.84 -19.58 1.76
C TYR A 304 -3.81 -19.70 2.95
N HIS A 305 -4.94 -20.39 2.79
CA HIS A 305 -5.94 -20.48 3.86
C HIS A 305 -5.41 -21.23 5.09
N PHE A 306 -4.79 -22.39 4.91
CA PHE A 306 -4.38 -23.21 6.04
C PHE A 306 -3.24 -22.58 6.86
N PRO A 307 -2.17 -22.02 6.24
CA PRO A 307 -1.15 -21.28 6.98
C PRO A 307 -1.70 -20.08 7.74
N ASN A 308 -2.65 -19.33 7.15
CA ASN A 308 -3.27 -18.19 7.83
C ASN A 308 -4.15 -18.63 9.00
N ILE A 309 -4.99 -19.65 8.82
CA ILE A 309 -5.81 -20.25 9.90
C ILE A 309 -4.94 -20.77 11.04
N GLN A 310 -3.68 -21.14 10.81
CA GLN A 310 -2.77 -21.58 11.87
C GLN A 310 -1.91 -20.47 12.49
N ASN A 311 -2.09 -19.21 12.08
CA ASN A 311 -1.32 -18.10 12.61
C ASN A 311 -1.59 -17.90 14.11
N LEU A 312 -0.50 -17.75 14.89
CA LEU A 312 -0.52 -17.59 16.34
C LEU A 312 -1.24 -16.33 16.84
N ASN A 313 -1.27 -15.27 16.03
CA ASN A 313 -1.91 -14.00 16.37
C ASN A 313 -3.43 -14.04 16.17
N ILE A 314 -3.98 -15.08 15.52
CA ILE A 314 -5.43 -15.28 15.40
C ILE A 314 -5.91 -16.13 16.59
N PRO A 315 -6.97 -15.73 17.33
CA PRO A 315 -7.52 -16.54 18.42
C PRO A 315 -8.04 -17.91 17.96
N PHE A 316 -7.82 -18.95 18.77
CA PHE A 316 -8.25 -20.33 18.46
C PHE A 316 -9.77 -20.44 18.24
N GLN A 317 -10.57 -19.70 19.03
CA GLN A 317 -12.03 -19.68 18.90
C GLN A 317 -12.49 -19.12 17.55
N ILE A 318 -11.80 -18.11 17.00
CA ILE A 318 -12.12 -17.52 15.71
C ILE A 318 -11.77 -18.49 14.57
N GLN A 319 -10.67 -19.24 14.72
CA GLN A 319 -10.28 -20.28 13.77
C GLN A 319 -11.30 -21.42 13.75
N GLN A 320 -11.73 -21.87 14.93
CA GLN A 320 -12.79 -22.86 15.07
C GLN A 320 -14.10 -22.36 14.44
N GLN A 321 -14.51 -21.13 14.73
CA GLN A 321 -15.71 -20.54 14.14
C GLN A 321 -15.64 -20.52 12.61
N PHE A 322 -14.54 -20.03 12.03
CA PHE A 322 -14.37 -19.99 10.58
C PHE A 322 -14.48 -21.38 9.95
N LEU A 323 -13.83 -22.40 10.53
CA LEU A 323 -13.85 -23.76 10.01
C LEU A 323 -15.26 -24.37 10.04
N ILE A 324 -16.03 -24.10 11.10
CA ILE A 324 -17.44 -24.51 11.21
C ILE A 324 -18.26 -23.83 10.10
N GLU A 325 -18.23 -22.49 10.02
CA GLU A 325 -19.01 -21.74 9.03
C GLU A 325 -18.66 -22.13 7.59
N HIS A 326 -17.36 -22.33 7.32
CA HIS A 326 -16.86 -22.78 6.01
C HIS A 326 -17.42 -24.14 5.62
N GLY A 327 -17.34 -25.12 6.53
CA GLY A 327 -17.92 -26.43 6.30
C GLY A 327 -19.43 -26.34 6.04
N THR A 328 -20.13 -25.52 6.82
CA THR A 328 -21.58 -25.35 6.70
C THR A 328 -21.98 -24.79 5.34
N VAL A 329 -21.35 -23.72 4.82
CA VAL A 329 -21.73 -23.17 3.51
C VAL A 329 -21.39 -24.06 2.33
N GLU A 330 -20.39 -24.95 2.45
CA GLU A 330 -20.02 -25.88 1.37
C GLU A 330 -20.95 -27.10 1.27
N HIS A 331 -21.72 -27.36 2.33
CA HIS A 331 -22.57 -28.52 2.42
C HIS A 331 -23.85 -28.35 1.57
N PRO A 332 -24.18 -29.26 0.63
CA PRO A 332 -25.22 -29.01 -0.40
C PRO A 332 -26.66 -29.03 0.13
N ARG A 333 -26.92 -29.57 1.34
CA ARG A 333 -28.25 -29.55 1.99
C ARG A 333 -28.32 -28.66 3.22
N THR A 334 -27.48 -27.63 3.30
CA THR A 334 -27.56 -26.69 4.42
C THR A 334 -28.95 -26.07 4.51
N SER A 335 -29.46 -25.97 5.73
CA SER A 335 -30.81 -25.49 5.99
C SER A 335 -30.91 -23.99 5.67
N GLU A 336 -32.09 -23.54 5.27
CA GLU A 336 -32.34 -22.12 5.01
C GLU A 336 -32.06 -21.27 6.26
N ALA A 337 -32.39 -21.78 7.46
CA ALA A 337 -32.15 -21.10 8.73
C ALA A 337 -30.66 -20.81 8.95
N GLU A 338 -29.79 -21.75 8.61
CA GLU A 338 -28.36 -21.61 8.79
C GLU A 338 -27.73 -20.72 7.70
N LEU A 339 -28.19 -20.84 6.45
CA LEU A 339 -27.80 -19.93 5.37
C LEU A 339 -28.20 -18.47 5.66
N ARG A 340 -29.36 -18.25 6.31
CA ARG A 340 -29.79 -16.93 6.80
C ARG A 340 -28.84 -16.39 7.86
N ARG A 341 -28.38 -17.22 8.80
CA ARG A 341 -27.38 -16.82 9.81
C ARG A 341 -26.07 -16.41 9.14
N LEU A 342 -25.59 -17.22 8.20
CA LEU A 342 -24.30 -17.08 7.53
C LEU A 342 -24.25 -15.97 6.48
N SER A 343 -25.40 -15.48 5.99
CA SER A 343 -25.45 -14.36 5.03
C SER A 343 -24.82 -13.08 5.58
N SER A 344 -24.78 -12.93 6.91
CA SER A 344 -24.18 -11.81 7.62
C SER A 344 -22.73 -12.06 8.08
N SER A 345 -22.13 -13.19 7.70
CA SER A 345 -20.77 -13.56 8.11
C SER A 345 -19.76 -12.49 7.74
N GLN A 346 -18.79 -12.22 8.62
CA GLN A 346 -17.72 -11.25 8.37
C GLN A 346 -16.84 -11.66 7.18
N TRP A 347 -16.72 -12.96 6.91
CA TRP A 347 -15.84 -13.49 5.88
C TRP A 347 -16.51 -13.52 4.51
N LYS A 348 -15.85 -12.89 3.53
CA LYS A 348 -16.31 -12.84 2.14
C LYS A 348 -16.58 -14.23 1.56
N TYR A 349 -15.66 -15.18 1.79
CA TYR A 349 -15.82 -16.57 1.32
C TYR A 349 -17.13 -17.22 1.80
N ILE A 350 -17.50 -17.00 3.07
CA ILE A 350 -18.72 -17.56 3.65
C ILE A 350 -19.95 -16.95 2.99
N ARG A 351 -20.00 -15.62 2.86
CA ARG A 351 -21.11 -14.93 2.15
C ARG A 351 -21.20 -15.34 0.68
N LEU A 352 -20.07 -15.53 0.00
CA LEU A 352 -20.03 -16.05 -1.37
C LEU A 352 -20.58 -17.48 -1.43
N GLY A 353 -20.22 -18.33 -0.47
CA GLY A 353 -20.77 -19.67 -0.32
C GLY A 353 -22.28 -19.65 -0.18
N VAL A 354 -22.83 -18.77 0.67
CA VAL A 354 -24.28 -18.56 0.82
C VAL A 354 -24.90 -18.06 -0.49
N ALA A 355 -24.35 -17.03 -1.13
CA ALA A 355 -24.88 -16.51 -2.39
C ALA A 355 -24.94 -17.58 -3.50
N ALA A 356 -23.96 -18.48 -3.55
CA ALA A 356 -23.88 -19.53 -4.57
C ALA A 356 -24.71 -20.80 -4.23
N HIS A 357 -25.23 -20.92 -3.00
CA HIS A 357 -25.85 -22.15 -2.53
C HIS A 357 -27.29 -22.32 -3.06
N LEU A 358 -27.61 -23.55 -3.50
CA LEU A 358 -28.91 -23.91 -4.08
C LEU A 358 -30.12 -23.82 -3.15
N ASN A 359 -29.91 -23.78 -1.83
CA ASN A 359 -30.97 -23.70 -0.83
C ASN A 359 -31.08 -22.29 -0.26
N THR A 360 -30.32 -21.33 -0.81
CA THR A 360 -30.36 -19.96 -0.31
C THR A 360 -31.72 -19.36 -0.63
N PRO A 361 -32.46 -18.90 0.38
CA PRO A 361 -33.81 -18.40 0.19
C PRO A 361 -33.77 -17.04 -0.51
N VAL A 362 -34.88 -16.73 -1.20
CA VAL A 362 -35.00 -15.55 -2.07
C VAL A 362 -34.66 -14.26 -1.35
N ASP A 363 -35.10 -14.09 -0.11
CA ASP A 363 -34.90 -12.87 0.66
C ASP A 363 -33.43 -12.67 1.08
N VAL A 364 -32.71 -13.75 1.37
CA VAL A 364 -31.26 -13.71 1.60
C VAL A 364 -30.51 -13.34 0.32
N LEU A 365 -30.94 -13.87 -0.84
CA LEU A 365 -30.36 -13.49 -2.14
C LEU A 365 -30.63 -12.01 -2.45
N THR A 366 -31.83 -11.51 -2.15
CA THR A 366 -32.16 -10.08 -2.27
C THR A 366 -31.29 -9.21 -1.35
N GLN A 367 -30.99 -9.66 -0.13
CA GLN A 367 -30.05 -8.97 0.76
C GLN A 367 -28.63 -8.97 0.19
N LEU A 368 -28.11 -10.12 -0.25
CA LEU A 368 -26.74 -10.27 -0.78
C LEU A 368 -26.56 -9.59 -2.15
N ALA A 369 -27.64 -9.27 -2.86
CA ALA A 369 -27.60 -8.44 -4.06
C ALA A 369 -27.10 -7.01 -3.78
N GLU A 370 -27.13 -6.54 -2.53
CA GLU A 370 -26.56 -5.25 -2.11
C GLU A 370 -25.15 -5.38 -1.52
N ASP A 371 -24.52 -6.56 -1.55
CA ASP A 371 -23.18 -6.73 -0.98
C ASP A 371 -22.17 -5.80 -1.69
N LYS A 372 -21.26 -5.23 -0.91
CA LYS A 372 -20.21 -4.34 -1.41
C LYS A 372 -19.29 -5.03 -2.43
N ASP A 373 -19.11 -6.35 -2.33
CA ASP A 373 -18.23 -7.13 -3.18
C ASP A 373 -18.95 -7.63 -4.44
N GLU A 374 -18.40 -7.29 -5.61
CA GLU A 374 -18.94 -7.67 -6.91
C GLU A 374 -19.01 -9.19 -7.12
N THR A 375 -18.12 -9.97 -6.50
CA THR A 375 -18.10 -11.44 -6.61
C THR A 375 -19.33 -12.06 -5.97
N ILE A 376 -19.78 -11.49 -4.84
CA ILE A 376 -20.97 -11.95 -4.11
C ILE A 376 -22.22 -11.60 -4.91
N ARG A 377 -22.34 -10.35 -5.38
CA ARG A 377 -23.46 -9.92 -6.25
C ARG A 377 -23.52 -10.75 -7.53
N PHE A 378 -22.38 -11.10 -8.11
CA PHE A 378 -22.30 -11.99 -9.26
C PHE A 378 -22.80 -13.41 -8.96
N ALA A 379 -22.43 -13.98 -7.81
CA ALA A 379 -22.94 -15.28 -7.38
C ALA A 379 -24.47 -15.25 -7.16
N VAL A 380 -25.01 -14.18 -6.59
CA VAL A 380 -26.46 -13.95 -6.50
C VAL A 380 -27.09 -13.90 -7.90
N ALA A 381 -26.49 -13.16 -8.83
CA ALA A 381 -27.00 -13.03 -10.19
C ALA A 381 -27.11 -14.38 -10.92
N LEU A 382 -26.22 -15.32 -10.61
CA LEU A 382 -26.19 -16.67 -11.17
C LEU A 382 -27.03 -17.69 -10.40
N ASN A 383 -27.47 -17.37 -9.18
CA ASN A 383 -28.22 -18.31 -8.36
C ASN A 383 -29.63 -18.56 -8.96
N VAL A 384 -30.00 -19.84 -9.05
CA VAL A 384 -31.26 -20.28 -9.66
C VAL A 384 -32.50 -19.81 -8.88
N ASN A 385 -32.37 -19.52 -7.59
CA ASN A 385 -33.47 -19.07 -6.73
C ASN A 385 -33.63 -17.54 -6.71
N THR A 386 -32.72 -16.76 -7.30
CA THR A 386 -32.78 -15.29 -7.23
C THR A 386 -34.06 -14.76 -7.87
N SER A 387 -34.82 -13.89 -7.19
CA SER A 387 -36.09 -13.42 -7.74
C SER A 387 -35.92 -12.56 -9.00
N THR A 388 -36.92 -12.56 -9.89
CA THR A 388 -36.91 -11.70 -11.08
C THR A 388 -36.70 -10.21 -10.75
N PRO A 389 -37.36 -9.61 -9.73
CA PRO A 389 -37.09 -8.22 -9.35
C PRO A 389 -35.63 -7.97 -8.92
N THR A 390 -35.01 -8.93 -8.23
CA THR A 390 -33.58 -8.82 -7.84
C THR A 390 -32.66 -8.91 -9.05
N LEU A 391 -32.96 -9.79 -10.01
CA LEU A 391 -32.20 -9.91 -11.25
C LEU A 391 -32.35 -8.66 -12.14
N GLU A 392 -33.55 -8.07 -12.23
CA GLU A 392 -33.77 -6.81 -12.96
C GLU A 392 -32.97 -5.65 -12.36
N LYS A 393 -32.86 -5.60 -11.02
CA LYS A 393 -31.97 -4.65 -10.34
C LYS A 393 -30.51 -4.88 -10.71
N LEU A 394 -30.03 -6.12 -10.64
CA LEU A 394 -28.65 -6.49 -10.96
C LEU A 394 -28.29 -6.33 -12.45
N GLN A 395 -29.26 -6.26 -13.37
CA GLN A 395 -29.01 -5.86 -14.76
C GLN A 395 -28.55 -4.40 -14.89
N THR A 396 -28.76 -3.56 -13.87
CA THR A 396 -28.27 -2.18 -13.88
C THR A 396 -27.02 -2.00 -13.02
N ASP A 397 -26.41 -3.10 -12.55
CA ASP A 397 -25.18 -3.06 -11.75
C ASP A 397 -24.03 -2.42 -12.53
N ALA A 398 -23.18 -1.68 -11.82
CA ALA A 398 -22.03 -1.02 -12.40
C ALA A 398 -20.93 -2.01 -12.84
N ASP A 399 -20.89 -3.20 -12.25
CA ASP A 399 -19.96 -4.25 -12.62
C ASP A 399 -20.46 -5.07 -13.82
N SER A 400 -19.63 -5.16 -14.86
CA SER A 400 -19.99 -5.83 -16.12
C SER A 400 -20.27 -7.33 -15.97
N TYR A 401 -19.64 -8.00 -14.98
CA TYR A 401 -19.86 -9.42 -14.76
C TYR A 401 -21.19 -9.67 -14.04
N VAL A 402 -21.50 -8.85 -13.02
CA VAL A 402 -22.80 -8.90 -12.32
C VAL A 402 -23.95 -8.69 -13.30
N HIS A 403 -23.85 -7.65 -14.15
CA HIS A 403 -24.79 -7.40 -15.24
C HIS A 403 -24.98 -8.61 -16.14
N ALA A 404 -23.87 -9.18 -16.63
CA ALA A 404 -23.90 -10.34 -17.53
C ALA A 404 -24.53 -11.57 -16.87
N GLY A 405 -24.21 -11.84 -15.59
CA GLY A 405 -24.79 -12.93 -14.82
C GLY A 405 -26.31 -12.81 -14.70
N ALA A 406 -26.81 -11.61 -14.37
CA ALA A 406 -28.24 -11.35 -14.19
C ALA A 406 -29.01 -11.48 -15.51
N TYR A 407 -28.44 -10.94 -16.60
CA TYR A 407 -28.98 -11.06 -17.95
C TYR A 407 -29.08 -12.52 -18.41
N LEU A 408 -28.03 -13.33 -18.17
CA LEU A 408 -28.02 -14.76 -18.52
C LEU A 408 -29.10 -15.53 -17.75
N ASN A 409 -29.25 -15.27 -16.45
CA ASN A 409 -30.25 -15.95 -15.61
C ASN A 409 -31.69 -15.60 -16.05
N ILE A 410 -31.98 -14.32 -16.31
CA ILE A 410 -33.29 -13.88 -16.84
C ILE A 410 -33.58 -14.51 -18.21
N LYS A 411 -32.59 -14.54 -19.11
CA LYS A 411 -32.75 -15.17 -20.43
C LYS A 411 -33.03 -16.67 -20.33
N ASN A 412 -32.31 -17.40 -19.47
CA ASN A 412 -32.55 -18.82 -19.27
C ASN A 412 -33.97 -19.14 -18.78
N ARG A 413 -34.56 -18.27 -17.93
CA ARG A 413 -35.94 -18.44 -17.45
C ARG A 413 -37.03 -18.15 -18.48
N SER A 414 -36.71 -17.34 -19.50
CA SER A 414 -37.68 -16.91 -20.52
C SER A 414 -38.03 -17.96 -21.58
N GLY A 415 -37.45 -19.17 -21.52
CA GLY A 415 -37.83 -20.31 -22.36
C GLY A 415 -37.52 -20.16 -23.86
N LYS A 416 -36.90 -19.06 -24.31
CA LYS A 416 -36.35 -18.95 -25.66
C LYS A 416 -35.05 -19.75 -25.74
N ALA A 417 -35.20 -21.06 -25.91
CA ALA A 417 -34.14 -21.94 -26.38
C ALA A 417 -33.55 -21.36 -27.68
N PHE A 418 -32.30 -20.92 -27.64
CA PHE A 418 -31.56 -20.73 -28.87
C PHE A 418 -30.99 -22.08 -29.30
N LEU A 419 -31.56 -22.60 -30.38
CA LEU A 419 -30.94 -23.54 -31.31
C LEU A 419 -29.72 -22.87 -31.96
N ASP A 420 -28.68 -22.57 -31.18
CA ASP A 420 -27.40 -22.20 -31.76
C ASP A 420 -26.24 -22.69 -30.89
N GLU A 421 -25.57 -23.71 -31.41
CA GLU A 421 -24.35 -24.29 -30.86
C GLU A 421 -23.25 -23.22 -30.67
N GLN A 422 -23.27 -22.12 -31.46
CA GLN A 422 -22.34 -20.99 -31.29
C GLN A 422 -22.62 -20.13 -30.06
N ALA A 423 -23.87 -19.95 -29.61
CA ALA A 423 -24.19 -19.16 -28.42
C ALA A 423 -23.92 -19.96 -27.12
N PHE A 424 -24.14 -21.28 -27.16
CA PHE A 424 -23.70 -22.20 -26.11
C PHE A 424 -22.17 -22.30 -26.06
N LEU A 425 -21.49 -22.36 -27.22
CA LEU A 425 -20.04 -22.25 -27.31
C LEU A 425 -19.55 -20.87 -26.89
N GLN A 426 -20.24 -19.77 -27.16
CA GLN A 426 -19.87 -18.44 -26.69
C GLN A 426 -20.12 -18.26 -25.19
N GLY A 427 -21.17 -18.85 -24.62
CA GLY A 427 -21.40 -18.89 -23.18
C GLY A 427 -20.40 -19.82 -22.46
N LYS A 428 -20.00 -20.93 -23.08
CA LYS A 428 -18.95 -21.84 -22.61
C LYS A 428 -17.55 -21.28 -22.86
N VAL A 429 -17.33 -20.48 -23.90
CA VAL A 429 -16.09 -19.74 -24.19
C VAL A 429 -16.01 -18.49 -23.33
N PHE A 430 -17.11 -17.82 -23.00
CA PHE A 430 -17.18 -16.70 -22.05
C PHE A 430 -17.11 -17.19 -20.60
N PHE A 431 -17.66 -18.37 -20.30
CA PHE A 431 -17.43 -19.09 -19.04
C PHE A 431 -16.00 -19.61 -18.97
N ASN A 432 -15.46 -20.21 -20.03
CA ASN A 432 -14.04 -20.56 -20.11
C ASN A 432 -13.15 -19.32 -20.09
N ARG A 433 -13.62 -18.16 -20.56
CA ARG A 433 -12.90 -16.88 -20.53
C ARG A 433 -13.03 -16.19 -19.18
N ILE A 434 -14.13 -16.33 -18.44
CA ILE A 434 -14.25 -15.94 -17.03
C ILE A 434 -13.44 -16.92 -16.16
N TYR A 435 -13.46 -18.21 -16.44
CA TYR A 435 -12.64 -19.26 -15.85
C TYR A 435 -11.16 -19.11 -16.21
N ASN A 436 -10.83 -18.56 -17.39
CA ASN A 436 -9.49 -18.20 -17.88
C ASN A 436 -9.19 -16.68 -17.73
N ASP A 437 -10.04 -15.87 -17.11
CA ASP A 437 -9.78 -14.44 -16.77
C ASP A 437 -9.68 -14.32 -15.25
N LEU A 438 -10.54 -15.04 -14.49
CA LEU A 438 -10.23 -15.53 -13.14
C LEU A 438 -9.01 -16.47 -13.17
N GLY A 439 -8.82 -17.18 -14.29
CA GLY A 439 -7.61 -17.91 -14.67
C GLY A 439 -6.72 -17.16 -15.68
N GLY A 440 -6.88 -15.85 -15.87
CA GLY A 440 -5.95 -15.04 -16.69
C GLY A 440 -4.61 -14.86 -15.97
N TYR A 441 -4.64 -15.29 -14.72
CA TYR A 441 -3.59 -15.63 -13.79
C TYR A 441 -3.13 -17.11 -13.94
N VAL A 442 -3.22 -17.76 -15.10
CA VAL A 442 -2.76 -19.16 -15.28
C VAL A 442 -1.25 -19.29 -15.59
N ASP A 443 -0.50 -18.19 -15.54
CA ASP A 443 0.94 -18.27 -15.17
C ASP A 443 1.13 -18.42 -13.63
N TYR A 444 0.06 -18.30 -12.84
CA TYR A 444 0.08 -18.29 -11.36
C TYR A 444 -0.54 -19.54 -10.72
N GLY A 445 -0.21 -20.75 -11.19
CA GLY A 445 -0.33 -21.98 -10.38
C GLY A 445 -1.71 -22.32 -9.78
N VAL A 446 -2.79 -21.70 -10.24
CA VAL A 446 -4.14 -21.90 -9.69
C VAL A 446 -4.63 -23.30 -10.06
N THR A 447 -4.73 -24.18 -9.07
CA THR A 447 -5.43 -25.46 -9.27
C THR A 447 -6.94 -25.24 -9.31
N ARG A 448 -7.67 -26.20 -9.90
CA ARG A 448 -9.14 -26.33 -9.93
C ARG A 448 -9.80 -26.33 -8.53
N HIS A 449 -9.45 -25.52 -7.53
CA HIS A 449 -9.97 -25.62 -6.14
C HIS A 449 -10.47 -24.30 -5.53
N SER A 450 -10.29 -23.15 -6.21
CA SER A 450 -10.55 -21.79 -5.67
C SER A 450 -11.99 -21.27 -5.80
N ILE A 451 -12.92 -22.05 -6.37
CA ILE A 451 -14.35 -21.71 -6.49
C ILE A 451 -15.11 -22.51 -5.42
N PRO A 452 -16.00 -21.90 -4.61
CA PRO A 452 -16.84 -22.64 -3.66
C PRO A 452 -17.54 -23.79 -4.37
N GLN A 453 -17.47 -25.00 -3.79
CA GLN A 453 -18.00 -26.19 -4.44
C GLN A 453 -19.50 -26.10 -4.72
N THR A 454 -20.23 -25.34 -3.91
CA THR A 454 -21.62 -24.98 -4.15
C THR A 454 -21.83 -24.30 -5.48
N MET A 455 -20.94 -23.39 -5.91
CA MET A 455 -21.03 -22.76 -7.22
C MET A 455 -20.81 -23.79 -8.35
N ARG A 456 -19.83 -24.70 -8.21
CA ARG A 456 -19.62 -25.79 -9.19
C ARG A 456 -20.77 -26.78 -9.23
N ARG A 457 -21.36 -27.08 -8.07
CA ARG A 457 -22.54 -27.93 -7.93
C ARG A 457 -23.79 -27.27 -8.46
N SER A 458 -24.01 -25.97 -8.24
CA SER A 458 -25.09 -25.22 -8.89
C SER A 458 -24.99 -25.33 -10.43
N PHE A 459 -23.77 -25.34 -10.97
CA PHE A 459 -23.52 -25.60 -12.40
C PHE A 459 -23.63 -27.10 -12.80
N HIS A 460 -23.33 -28.05 -11.92
CA HIS A 460 -23.41 -29.50 -12.17
C HIS A 460 -24.81 -30.09 -11.92
N CYS A 461 -25.59 -29.52 -11.01
CA CYS A 461 -26.96 -29.91 -10.65
C CYS A 461 -27.98 -29.56 -11.74
N LEU A 462 -27.59 -28.74 -12.73
CA LEU A 462 -28.25 -28.71 -14.05
C LEU A 462 -28.20 -30.07 -14.79
N LYS A 463 -27.49 -31.09 -14.26
CA LYS A 463 -27.31 -32.43 -14.84
C LYS A 463 -27.69 -33.65 -13.97
N LYS A 464 -28.46 -33.49 -12.87
CA LYS A 464 -28.96 -34.52 -11.89
C LYS A 464 -28.14 -34.64 -10.60
N SER A 465 -28.83 -34.55 -9.45
CA SER A 465 -29.16 -35.70 -8.59
C SER A 465 -29.78 -35.20 -7.28
N ILE A 466 -31.11 -35.34 -7.14
CA ILE A 466 -31.82 -35.37 -5.86
C ILE A 466 -32.11 -36.86 -5.63
N ALA A 467 -31.15 -37.56 -5.07
CA ALA A 467 -31.32 -38.91 -4.57
C ALA A 467 -30.28 -39.12 -3.46
N ALA A 468 -30.69 -39.80 -2.39
CA ALA A 468 -29.89 -40.23 -1.24
C ALA A 468 -29.79 -39.23 -0.06
N ASP A 469 -30.90 -39.06 0.67
CA ASP A 469 -30.87 -38.87 2.13
C ASP A 469 -30.99 -40.23 2.85
N ASP A 470 -31.06 -41.33 2.09
CA ASP A 470 -31.09 -42.69 2.62
C ASP A 470 -29.68 -43.11 3.09
N PRO A 471 -29.46 -43.30 4.41
CA PRO A 471 -28.15 -43.64 4.96
C PRO A 471 -27.64 -45.01 4.50
N GLU A 472 -28.53 -45.96 4.19
CA GLU A 472 -28.18 -47.31 3.75
C GLU A 472 -27.67 -47.28 2.30
N LEU A 473 -28.34 -46.50 1.45
CA LEU A 473 -27.90 -46.25 0.07
C LEU A 473 -26.57 -45.48 0.02
N LEU A 474 -26.37 -44.48 0.89
CA LEU A 474 -25.11 -43.73 0.96
C LEU A 474 -23.92 -44.61 1.35
N THR A 475 -24.15 -45.60 2.21
CA THR A 475 -23.14 -46.59 2.59
C THR A 475 -22.74 -47.48 1.42
N GLN A 476 -23.72 -47.95 0.64
CA GLN A 476 -23.44 -48.74 -0.58
C GLN A 476 -22.72 -47.91 -1.66
N LEU A 477 -23.06 -46.62 -1.78
CA LEU A 477 -22.45 -45.72 -2.76
C LEU A 477 -21.02 -45.28 -2.41
N ALA A 478 -20.61 -45.42 -1.14
CA ALA A 478 -19.24 -45.11 -0.70
C ALA A 478 -18.19 -46.04 -1.34
N ASP A 479 -18.57 -47.28 -1.65
CA ASP A 479 -17.71 -48.26 -2.33
C ASP A 479 -17.76 -48.15 -3.87
N SER A 480 -18.40 -47.10 -4.41
CA SER A 480 -18.50 -46.90 -5.85
C SER A 480 -17.11 -46.76 -6.49
N PRO A 481 -16.82 -47.43 -7.64
CA PRO A 481 -15.59 -47.20 -8.39
C PRO A 481 -15.52 -45.79 -9.01
N ASN A 482 -16.63 -45.02 -8.96
CA ASN A 482 -16.70 -43.66 -9.46
C ASN A 482 -16.41 -42.65 -8.34
N LYS A 483 -15.24 -42.03 -8.41
CA LYS A 483 -14.79 -41.01 -7.47
C LYS A 483 -15.76 -39.82 -7.32
N SER A 484 -16.49 -39.45 -8.37
CA SER A 484 -17.50 -38.39 -8.29
C SER A 484 -18.71 -38.79 -7.45
N VAL A 485 -19.02 -40.09 -7.38
CA VAL A 485 -20.09 -40.61 -6.51
C VAL A 485 -19.60 -40.63 -5.06
N GLN A 486 -18.38 -41.12 -4.83
CA GLN A 486 -17.75 -41.10 -3.49
C GLN A 486 -17.62 -39.67 -2.94
N TRP A 487 -17.33 -38.71 -3.81
CA TRP A 487 -17.30 -37.28 -3.51
C TRP A 487 -18.66 -36.75 -3.01
N GLU A 488 -19.74 -37.10 -3.70
CA GLU A 488 -21.10 -36.70 -3.30
C GLU A 488 -21.53 -37.37 -1.98
N VAL A 489 -21.09 -38.61 -1.74
CA VAL A 489 -21.30 -39.31 -0.46
C VAL A 489 -20.51 -38.65 0.68
N ALA A 490 -19.24 -38.30 0.46
CA ALA A 490 -18.38 -37.63 1.45
C ALA A 490 -18.93 -36.27 1.91
N LEU A 491 -19.71 -35.61 1.07
CA LEU A 491 -20.24 -34.26 1.28
C LEU A 491 -21.64 -34.21 1.88
N ASN A 492 -22.25 -35.34 2.20
CA ASN A 492 -23.66 -35.43 2.58
C ASN A 492 -23.81 -35.66 4.09
N GLN A 493 -24.53 -34.77 4.79
CA GLN A 493 -24.77 -34.86 6.24
C GLN A 493 -25.61 -36.09 6.62
N ALA A 494 -26.40 -36.66 5.71
CA ALA A 494 -27.10 -37.91 5.97
C ALA A 494 -26.18 -39.15 5.88
N THR A 495 -24.95 -38.98 5.36
CA THR A 495 -23.98 -40.08 5.31
C THR A 495 -23.63 -40.51 6.73
N PRO A 496 -23.82 -41.81 7.07
CA PRO A 496 -23.46 -42.35 8.36
C PRO A 496 -22.01 -42.06 8.71
N ILE A 497 -21.75 -41.84 10.00
CA ILE A 497 -20.39 -41.56 10.47
C ILE A 497 -19.42 -42.70 10.08
N GLY A 498 -19.82 -43.96 10.25
CA GLY A 498 -18.98 -45.10 9.85
C GLY A 498 -18.61 -45.11 8.35
N THR A 499 -19.51 -44.64 7.50
CA THR A 499 -19.27 -44.50 6.06
C THR A 499 -18.31 -43.34 5.74
N LEU A 500 -18.45 -42.21 6.45
CA LEU A 500 -17.50 -41.11 6.37
C LEU A 500 -16.10 -41.56 6.82
N VAL A 501 -16.00 -42.28 7.94
CA VAL A 501 -14.74 -42.85 8.45
C VAL A 501 -14.12 -43.79 7.41
N GLY A 502 -14.92 -44.67 6.80
CA GLY A 502 -14.48 -45.55 5.72
C GLY A 502 -13.88 -44.79 4.55
N LEU A 503 -14.51 -43.70 4.10
CA LEU A 503 -13.98 -42.84 3.02
C LEU A 503 -12.69 -42.11 3.43
N ILE A 504 -12.56 -41.72 4.69
CA ILE A 504 -11.37 -41.03 5.22
C ILE A 504 -10.18 -41.99 5.30
N LEU A 505 -10.40 -43.21 5.79
CA LEU A 505 -9.36 -44.22 6.02
C LEU A 505 -9.05 -45.06 4.76
N ASN A 506 -9.80 -44.88 3.68
CA ASN A 506 -9.59 -45.65 2.46
C ASN A 506 -8.24 -45.32 1.80
N SER A 507 -7.30 -46.26 1.88
CA SER A 507 -5.95 -46.14 1.33
C SER A 507 -5.91 -46.03 -0.20
N ALA A 508 -6.96 -46.46 -0.90
CA ALA A 508 -7.08 -46.31 -2.36
C ALA A 508 -7.36 -44.86 -2.79
N LEU A 509 -7.74 -43.99 -1.85
CA LEU A 509 -7.98 -42.56 -2.07
C LEU A 509 -6.78 -41.66 -1.71
N ASN A 510 -5.61 -42.24 -1.37
CA ASN A 510 -4.42 -41.48 -0.95
C ASN A 510 -3.92 -40.45 -1.97
N ASP A 511 -4.23 -40.62 -3.27
CA ASP A 511 -3.90 -39.65 -4.34
C ASP A 511 -5.00 -38.59 -4.58
N ASP A 512 -6.18 -38.71 -3.95
CA ASP A 512 -7.34 -37.84 -4.14
C ASP A 512 -7.77 -37.18 -2.83
N GLN A 513 -6.90 -36.28 -2.35
CA GLN A 513 -7.08 -35.50 -1.10
C GLN A 513 -8.47 -34.85 -0.99
N GLY A 514 -9.11 -34.56 -2.13
CA GLY A 514 -10.40 -33.89 -2.16
C GLY A 514 -11.55 -34.71 -1.58
N ILE A 515 -11.60 -36.04 -1.69
CA ILE A 515 -12.69 -36.84 -1.09
C ILE A 515 -12.51 -36.98 0.42
N GLN A 516 -11.28 -37.21 0.87
CA GLN A 516 -10.93 -37.34 2.29
C GLN A 516 -11.19 -36.02 3.03
N ASP A 517 -10.68 -34.89 2.51
CA ASP A 517 -10.90 -33.55 3.09
C ASP A 517 -12.40 -33.25 3.27
N ARG A 518 -13.24 -33.75 2.36
CA ARG A 518 -14.68 -33.54 2.36
C ARG A 518 -15.41 -34.40 3.37
N ALA A 519 -15.06 -35.67 3.44
CA ALA A 519 -15.60 -36.57 4.45
C ALA A 519 -15.26 -36.05 5.85
N ILE A 520 -14.06 -35.49 6.04
CA ILE A 520 -13.62 -34.88 7.30
C ILE A 520 -14.41 -33.61 7.62
N GLN A 521 -14.60 -32.70 6.66
CA GLN A 521 -15.40 -31.49 6.87
C GLN A 521 -16.84 -31.82 7.28
N THR A 522 -17.45 -32.83 6.64
CA THR A 522 -18.79 -33.31 6.99
C THR A 522 -18.81 -33.92 8.38
N LEU A 523 -17.77 -34.68 8.74
CA LEU A 523 -17.62 -35.28 10.07
C LEU A 523 -17.46 -34.23 11.18
N ILE A 524 -16.68 -33.16 10.97
CA ILE A 524 -16.49 -32.10 12.00
C ILE A 524 -17.80 -31.37 12.34
N GLN A 525 -18.69 -31.25 11.35
CA GLN A 525 -20.00 -30.58 11.55
C GLN A 525 -21.00 -31.46 12.30
N LYS A 526 -20.77 -32.77 12.34
CA LYS A 526 -21.60 -33.71 13.08
C LYS A 526 -21.24 -33.60 14.56
N SER A 527 -22.03 -32.80 15.28
CA SER A 527 -21.90 -32.62 16.74
C SER A 527 -22.05 -33.93 17.54
N ASP A 528 -22.62 -34.95 16.92
CA ASP A 528 -22.78 -36.32 17.43
C ASP A 528 -21.61 -37.25 17.09
N THR A 529 -20.57 -36.77 16.39
CA THR A 529 -19.33 -37.55 16.19
C THR A 529 -18.73 -37.90 17.54
N SER A 530 -18.66 -39.20 17.79
CA SER A 530 -18.13 -39.73 19.04
C SER A 530 -16.61 -39.64 19.10
N GLU A 531 -16.07 -39.64 20.31
CA GLU A 531 -14.63 -39.59 20.52
C GLU A 531 -13.90 -40.80 19.95
N GLU A 532 -14.50 -41.99 20.00
CA GLU A 532 -13.88 -43.22 19.50
C GLU A 532 -13.53 -43.11 18.01
N ILE A 533 -14.41 -42.44 17.25
CA ILE A 533 -14.21 -42.17 15.82
C ILE A 533 -13.10 -41.13 15.60
N LEU A 534 -13.08 -40.05 16.40
CA LEU A 534 -12.03 -39.04 16.32
C LEU A 534 -10.65 -39.65 16.64
N GLN A 535 -10.61 -40.54 17.63
CA GLN A 535 -9.41 -41.27 18.00
C GLN A 535 -8.93 -42.20 16.88
N GLU A 536 -9.83 -42.96 16.25
CA GLU A 536 -9.49 -43.82 15.10
C GLU A 536 -8.85 -43.02 13.95
N LEU A 537 -9.43 -41.87 13.62
CA LEU A 537 -8.93 -40.99 12.56
C LEU A 537 -7.60 -40.31 12.91
N SER A 538 -7.33 -40.09 14.19
CA SER A 538 -6.09 -39.46 14.68
C SER A 538 -4.85 -40.33 14.45
N VAL A 539 -5.01 -41.66 14.40
CA VAL A 539 -3.89 -42.63 14.29
C VAL A 539 -3.39 -42.77 12.85
N GLY A 540 -4.30 -42.86 11.87
CA GLY A 540 -3.95 -43.17 10.47
C GLY A 540 -3.89 -41.98 9.51
N GLY A 541 -4.34 -40.79 9.92
CA GLY A 541 -4.57 -39.66 9.03
C GLY A 541 -3.34 -38.78 8.69
N ASN A 542 -3.40 -38.10 7.54
CA ASN A 542 -2.53 -36.98 7.17
C ASN A 542 -2.62 -35.84 8.22
N TRP A 543 -1.57 -35.03 8.37
CA TRP A 543 -1.51 -33.88 9.27
C TRP A 543 -2.74 -32.96 9.22
N ARG A 544 -3.36 -32.79 8.04
CA ARG A 544 -4.59 -31.98 7.89
C ARG A 544 -5.76 -32.55 8.68
N ILE A 545 -5.97 -33.87 8.60
CA ILE A 545 -7.03 -34.60 9.31
C ILE A 545 -6.85 -34.41 10.81
N LYS A 546 -5.62 -34.62 11.27
CA LYS A 546 -5.24 -34.45 12.67
C LYS A 546 -5.50 -33.03 13.16
N VAL A 547 -5.09 -32.00 12.41
CA VAL A 547 -5.36 -30.59 12.77
C VAL A 547 -6.86 -30.33 12.89
N LEU A 548 -7.64 -30.83 11.94
CA LEU A 548 -9.09 -30.65 11.92
C LEU A 548 -9.79 -31.32 13.11
N ILE A 549 -9.33 -32.50 13.53
CA ILE A 549 -9.79 -33.18 14.76
C ILE A 549 -9.54 -32.30 15.99
N VAL A 550 -8.41 -31.57 16.08
CA VAL A 550 -8.12 -30.68 17.22
C VAL A 550 -9.16 -29.56 17.38
N TYR A 551 -9.77 -29.09 16.30
CA TYR A 551 -10.81 -28.06 16.36
C TYR A 551 -12.21 -28.62 16.66
N HIS A 552 -12.38 -29.94 16.75
CA HIS A 552 -13.67 -30.56 17.01
C HIS A 552 -14.06 -30.41 18.49
N PRO A 553 -15.31 -30.02 18.81
CA PRO A 553 -15.73 -29.76 20.19
C PRO A 553 -15.69 -31.00 21.11
N ASN A 554 -15.81 -32.22 20.54
CA ASN A 554 -15.86 -33.46 21.33
C ASN A 554 -14.50 -34.16 21.51
N VAL A 555 -13.39 -33.59 21.01
CA VAL A 555 -12.08 -34.24 21.09
C VAL A 555 -11.63 -34.45 22.54
N SER A 556 -11.26 -35.68 22.89
CA SER A 556 -10.81 -35.99 24.26
C SER A 556 -9.39 -35.54 24.52
N LEU A 557 -9.10 -35.39 25.81
CA LEU A 557 -7.77 -35.10 26.31
C LEU A 557 -6.74 -36.16 25.87
N THR A 558 -7.11 -37.44 25.94
CA THR A 558 -6.22 -38.55 25.57
C THR A 558 -5.80 -38.49 24.10
N THR A 559 -6.72 -38.12 23.20
CA THR A 559 -6.40 -37.94 21.77
C THR A 559 -5.52 -36.71 21.55
N LEU A 560 -5.75 -35.62 22.28
CA LEU A 560 -4.89 -34.43 22.22
C LEU A 560 -3.46 -34.74 22.69
N GLU A 561 -3.28 -35.53 23.76
CA GLU A 561 -1.97 -35.97 24.25
C GLU A 561 -1.21 -36.83 23.23
N GLN A 562 -1.92 -37.74 22.54
CA GLN A 562 -1.34 -38.54 21.46
C GLN A 562 -0.90 -37.65 20.28
N LEU A 563 -1.73 -36.68 19.89
CA LEU A 563 -1.44 -35.75 18.80
C LEU A 563 -0.32 -34.75 19.13
N ALA A 564 -0.07 -34.46 20.41
CA ALA A 564 1.08 -33.65 20.85
C ALA A 564 2.43 -34.26 20.43
N GLN A 565 2.48 -35.58 20.26
CA GLN A 565 3.69 -36.31 19.83
C GLN A 565 3.72 -36.55 18.31
N SER A 566 2.82 -35.92 17.55
CA SER A 566 2.78 -36.07 16.10
C SER A 566 4.10 -35.62 15.45
N GLN A 567 4.54 -36.31 14.39
CA GLN A 567 5.70 -35.88 13.61
C GLN A 567 5.45 -34.56 12.85
N ASP A 568 4.18 -34.21 12.64
CA ASP A 568 3.77 -33.02 11.91
C ASP A 568 3.75 -31.76 12.80
N TRP A 569 4.62 -30.81 12.51
CA TRP A 569 4.74 -29.56 13.29
C TRP A 569 3.43 -28.75 13.33
N GLN A 570 2.62 -28.81 12.26
CA GLN A 570 1.34 -28.12 12.17
C GLN A 570 0.31 -28.68 13.16
N VAL A 571 0.31 -30.01 13.35
CA VAL A 571 -0.54 -30.68 14.34
C VAL A 571 -0.12 -30.25 15.73
N ARG A 572 1.18 -30.37 16.05
CA ARG A 572 1.72 -29.98 17.36
C ARG A 572 1.49 -28.51 17.69
N LEU A 573 1.62 -27.61 16.71
CA LEU A 573 1.29 -26.19 16.88
C LEU A 573 -0.18 -25.97 17.21
N THR A 574 -1.07 -26.72 16.55
CA THR A 574 -2.51 -26.59 16.78
C THR A 574 -2.87 -27.13 18.17
N ILE A 575 -2.29 -28.27 18.56
CA ILE A 575 -2.43 -28.86 19.90
C ILE A 575 -1.93 -27.91 20.99
N ALA A 576 -0.75 -27.30 20.83
CA ALA A 576 -0.18 -26.36 21.82
C ALA A 576 -1.08 -25.13 22.11
N ARG A 577 -2.04 -24.85 21.23
CA ARG A 577 -2.99 -23.71 21.33
C ARG A 577 -4.36 -24.14 21.83
N HIS A 578 -4.61 -25.44 21.95
CA HIS A 578 -5.88 -25.97 22.38
C HIS A 578 -6.10 -25.67 23.87
N PRO A 579 -7.16 -24.93 24.25
CA PRO A 579 -7.29 -24.34 25.59
C PRO A 579 -7.22 -25.36 26.74
N ASN A 580 -7.66 -26.60 26.49
CA ASN A 580 -7.73 -27.62 27.54
C ASN A 580 -6.51 -28.56 27.55
N LEU A 581 -5.39 -28.23 26.88
CA LEU A 581 -4.24 -29.13 26.86
C LEU A 581 -3.59 -29.27 28.27
N PRO A 582 -3.20 -30.48 28.70
CA PRO A 582 -2.57 -30.71 30.00
C PRO A 582 -1.14 -30.17 30.07
N SER A 583 -0.71 -29.83 31.29
CA SER A 583 0.64 -29.34 31.58
C SER A 583 1.74 -30.35 31.23
N SER A 584 1.48 -31.65 31.38
CA SER A 584 2.41 -32.73 30.97
C SER A 584 2.72 -32.70 29.46
N SER A 585 1.69 -32.51 28.63
CA SER A 585 1.85 -32.38 27.18
C SER A 585 2.53 -31.07 26.79
N LEU A 586 2.20 -29.98 27.49
CA LEU A 586 2.86 -28.68 27.30
C LEU A 586 4.37 -28.76 27.64
N ALA A 587 4.75 -29.53 28.66
CA ALA A 587 6.17 -29.75 29.00
C ALA A 587 6.95 -30.45 27.88
N ILE A 588 6.35 -31.41 27.19
CA ILE A 588 6.94 -32.07 26.01
C ILE A 588 7.08 -31.05 24.86
N LEU A 589 6.03 -30.30 24.57
CA LEU A 589 6.01 -29.30 23.49
C LEU A 589 6.94 -28.10 23.77
N ALA A 590 7.32 -27.85 25.02
CA ALA A 590 8.29 -26.83 25.39
C ALA A 590 9.72 -27.16 24.90
N GLU A 591 10.01 -28.41 24.57
CA GLU A 591 11.30 -28.85 24.01
C GLU A 591 11.27 -28.98 22.49
N ASP A 592 10.17 -28.59 21.84
CA ASP A 592 10.01 -28.73 20.40
C ASP A 592 11.08 -27.94 19.63
N GLY A 593 11.58 -28.50 18.52
CA GLY A 593 12.52 -27.80 17.64
C GLY A 593 11.93 -26.53 17.02
N ASP A 594 10.61 -26.48 16.80
CA ASP A 594 9.93 -25.33 16.22
C ASP A 594 9.63 -24.25 17.27
N LYS A 595 10.20 -23.06 17.05
CA LYS A 595 9.99 -21.89 17.92
C LYS A 595 8.54 -21.45 18.05
N ARG A 596 7.69 -21.70 17.04
CA ARG A 596 6.26 -21.33 17.05
C ARG A 596 5.49 -22.20 18.04
N ILE A 597 5.85 -23.47 18.15
CA ILE A 597 5.25 -24.41 19.10
C ILE A 597 5.63 -23.99 20.52
N ARG A 598 6.92 -23.76 20.77
CA ARG A 598 7.39 -23.27 22.09
C ARG A 598 6.77 -21.92 22.47
N GLN A 599 6.55 -21.03 21.50
CA GLN A 599 5.82 -19.78 21.72
C GLN A 599 4.38 -20.04 22.17
N ALA A 600 3.65 -20.94 21.49
CA ALA A 600 2.28 -21.32 21.86
C ALA A 600 2.23 -21.88 23.29
N VAL A 601 3.16 -22.76 23.65
CA VAL A 601 3.30 -23.28 25.02
C VAL A 601 3.51 -22.14 26.02
N GLY A 602 4.39 -21.18 25.72
CA GLY A 602 4.59 -20.01 26.58
C GLY A 602 3.31 -19.19 26.78
N GLN A 603 2.43 -19.10 25.79
CA GLN A 603 1.16 -18.36 25.84
C GLN A 603 0.02 -19.12 26.54
N HIS A 604 0.16 -20.43 26.72
CA HIS A 604 -0.92 -21.30 27.13
C HIS A 604 -1.21 -21.23 28.63
N HIS A 605 -2.47 -21.03 29.02
CA HIS A 605 -2.84 -20.77 30.42
C HIS A 605 -2.61 -21.96 31.38
N ASN A 606 -2.58 -23.20 30.86
CA ASN A 606 -2.25 -24.40 31.66
C ASN A 606 -0.75 -24.72 31.74
N THR A 607 0.14 -23.88 31.21
CA THR A 607 1.58 -24.19 31.25
C THR A 607 2.13 -24.02 32.66
N GLU A 608 2.76 -25.09 33.18
CA GLU A 608 3.38 -25.09 34.49
C GLU A 608 4.56 -24.10 34.62
N ILE A 609 4.77 -23.60 35.83
CA ILE A 609 5.78 -22.59 36.15
C ILE A 609 7.18 -23.05 35.76
N ALA A 610 7.55 -24.31 36.06
CA ALA A 610 8.88 -24.85 35.74
C ALA A 610 9.14 -24.86 34.22
N VAL A 611 8.10 -25.12 33.42
CA VAL A 611 8.17 -25.08 31.95
C VAL A 611 8.32 -23.63 31.47
N LEU A 612 7.55 -22.70 32.03
CA LEU A 612 7.65 -21.29 31.70
C LEU A 612 9.04 -20.72 32.06
N GLU A 613 9.61 -21.07 33.22
CA GLU A 613 10.96 -20.68 33.64
C GLU A 613 12.05 -21.17 32.66
N LYS A 614 11.90 -22.39 32.14
CA LYS A 614 12.78 -22.90 31.08
C LYS A 614 12.64 -22.04 29.81
N LEU A 615 11.42 -21.71 29.40
CA LEU A 615 11.13 -20.92 28.20
C LEU A 615 11.56 -19.44 28.32
N VAL A 616 11.67 -18.89 29.54
CA VAL A 616 12.25 -17.56 29.78
C VAL A 616 13.70 -17.46 29.29
N ASN A 617 14.43 -18.57 29.24
CA ASN A 617 15.80 -18.62 28.73
C ASN A 617 15.90 -19.03 27.26
N ASP A 618 14.77 -19.19 26.56
CA ASP A 618 14.75 -19.61 25.15
C ASP A 618 15.59 -18.70 24.25
N LEU A 619 16.21 -19.27 23.22
CA LEU A 619 17.01 -18.51 22.25
C LEU A 619 16.16 -17.45 21.53
N GLN A 620 14.88 -17.71 21.28
CA GLN A 620 13.98 -16.87 20.50
C GLN A 620 13.21 -15.88 21.39
N GLY A 621 13.25 -14.59 21.03
CA GLY A 621 12.67 -13.53 21.87
C GLY A 621 11.15 -13.58 22.03
N ASN A 622 10.43 -14.00 20.99
CA ASN A 622 8.98 -14.21 21.02
C ASN A 622 8.57 -15.30 22.03
N VAL A 623 9.32 -16.41 22.11
CA VAL A 623 9.09 -17.48 23.09
C VAL A 623 9.29 -16.97 24.51
N ARG A 624 10.39 -16.24 24.76
CA ARG A 624 10.65 -15.62 26.07
C ARG A 624 9.52 -14.70 26.49
N ASN A 625 9.12 -13.78 25.61
CA ASN A 625 8.08 -12.80 25.90
C ASN A 625 6.73 -13.48 26.21
N ALA A 626 6.38 -14.54 25.46
CA ALA A 626 5.19 -15.34 25.73
C ALA A 626 5.22 -15.95 27.14
N ALA A 627 6.32 -16.60 27.51
CA ALA A 627 6.47 -17.23 28.82
C ALA A 627 6.40 -16.20 29.97
N ILE A 628 7.05 -15.05 29.81
CA ILE A 628 7.05 -13.95 30.80
C ILE A 628 5.65 -13.37 30.98
N ALA A 629 4.94 -13.11 29.88
CA ALA A 629 3.59 -12.56 29.91
C ALA A 629 2.62 -13.51 30.65
N ASN A 630 2.87 -14.81 30.57
CA ASN A 630 2.08 -15.82 31.27
C ASN A 630 2.45 -15.89 32.76
N LEU A 631 3.74 -15.98 33.08
CA LEU A 631 4.24 -15.98 34.47
C LEU A 631 3.75 -14.78 35.27
N THR A 632 3.75 -13.59 34.67
CA THR A 632 3.37 -12.33 35.33
C THR A 632 1.86 -12.17 35.55
N ARG A 633 1.02 -12.97 34.89
CA ARG A 633 -0.45 -12.96 35.07
C ARG A 633 -0.91 -13.82 36.24
N LEU A 634 -0.08 -14.73 36.72
CA LEU A 634 -0.43 -15.69 37.76
C LEU A 634 -0.34 -14.98 39.13
N PRO A 635 -1.48 -14.76 39.83
CA PRO A 635 -1.59 -13.76 40.90
C PRO A 635 -0.82 -14.05 42.18
N ASP A 636 -0.25 -15.25 42.37
CA ASP A 636 0.30 -15.71 43.66
C ASP A 636 1.69 -16.39 43.55
N ILE A 637 2.43 -16.18 42.45
CA ILE A 637 3.69 -16.90 42.23
C ILE A 637 4.87 -16.23 42.95
N GLU A 638 5.46 -16.98 43.87
CA GLU A 638 6.67 -16.64 44.61
C GLU A 638 7.98 -17.17 43.99
N ASN A 639 8.02 -17.44 42.68
CA ASN A 639 9.26 -17.90 42.05
C ASN A 639 10.31 -16.78 41.91
N ASP A 640 11.59 -17.17 41.93
CA ASP A 640 12.71 -16.23 41.92
C ASP A 640 12.68 -15.31 40.69
N PHE A 641 12.40 -15.88 39.51
CA PHE A 641 12.29 -15.10 38.28
C PHE A 641 11.21 -14.02 38.37
N THR A 642 9.97 -14.35 38.77
CA THR A 642 8.87 -13.37 38.83
C THR A 642 9.14 -12.33 39.91
N LYS A 643 9.73 -12.70 41.05
CA LYS A 643 10.17 -11.74 42.07
C LYS A 643 11.14 -10.72 41.48
N GLN A 644 12.18 -11.18 40.80
CA GLN A 644 13.18 -10.32 40.15
C GLN A 644 12.57 -9.49 38.99
N TYR A 645 11.71 -10.11 38.18
CA TYR A 645 11.06 -9.48 37.04
C TYR A 645 10.07 -8.40 37.49
N MET A 646 9.31 -8.65 38.55
CA MET A 646 8.41 -7.66 39.15
C MET A 646 9.18 -6.50 39.75
N ILE A 647 10.37 -6.72 40.29
CA ILE A 647 11.24 -5.62 40.75
C ILE A 647 11.75 -4.81 39.56
N VAL A 648 12.33 -5.46 38.53
CA VAL A 648 12.92 -4.75 37.38
C VAL A 648 11.87 -4.05 36.51
N SER A 649 10.62 -4.52 36.52
CA SER A 649 9.51 -3.92 35.76
C SER A 649 8.90 -2.70 36.48
N ARG A 650 9.20 -2.49 37.77
CA ARG A 650 8.76 -1.29 38.48
C ARG A 650 9.51 -0.09 37.93
N LYS A 651 8.77 0.88 37.39
CA LYS A 651 9.30 2.17 36.95
C LYS A 651 10.22 2.83 37.99
N GLU A 652 9.91 2.63 39.27
CA GLU A 652 10.63 3.22 40.41
C GLU A 652 11.65 2.29 41.08
N ALA A 653 12.05 1.18 40.45
CA ALA A 653 13.06 0.26 41.01
C ALA A 653 14.30 1.02 41.52
N SER A 654 14.75 0.69 42.74
CA SER A 654 15.88 1.36 43.36
C SER A 654 17.20 0.96 42.68
N ILE A 655 18.18 1.86 42.72
CA ILE A 655 19.51 1.59 42.15
C ILE A 655 20.15 0.34 42.80
N THR A 656 19.95 0.14 44.11
CA THR A 656 20.45 -1.04 44.84
C THR A 656 19.80 -2.34 44.39
N GLU A 657 18.51 -2.32 44.06
CA GLU A 657 17.83 -3.48 43.49
C GLU A 657 18.36 -3.78 42.09
N LEU A 658 18.47 -2.77 41.22
CA LEU A 658 19.03 -2.91 39.88
C LEU A 658 20.47 -3.43 39.91
N GLU A 659 21.27 -3.04 40.91
CA GLU A 659 22.63 -3.57 41.07
C GLU A 659 22.65 -5.06 41.40
N LYS A 660 21.73 -5.52 42.25
CA LYS A 660 21.57 -6.96 42.53
C LYS A 660 21.13 -7.70 41.25
N LEU A 661 20.13 -7.17 40.55
CA LEU A 661 19.57 -7.76 39.33
C LEU A 661 20.56 -7.78 38.16
N SER A 662 21.52 -6.87 38.11
CA SER A 662 22.59 -6.88 37.11
C SER A 662 23.49 -8.13 37.19
N ARG A 663 23.49 -8.82 38.32
CA ARG A 663 24.23 -10.07 38.57
C ARG A 663 23.32 -11.31 38.53
N SER A 664 22.08 -11.16 38.11
CA SER A 664 21.13 -12.28 38.02
C SER A 664 21.63 -13.35 37.05
N GLU A 665 21.44 -14.62 37.39
CA GLU A 665 21.69 -15.77 36.49
C GLU A 665 20.79 -15.69 35.23
N TRP A 666 19.59 -15.12 35.40
CA TRP A 666 18.61 -14.96 34.33
C TRP A 666 19.05 -13.90 33.32
N ARG A 667 19.44 -14.33 32.11
CA ARG A 667 19.80 -13.42 31.00
C ARG A 667 18.72 -12.36 30.78
N GLN A 668 17.44 -12.75 30.83
CA GLN A 668 16.34 -11.83 30.61
C GLN A 668 16.24 -10.74 31.68
N ILE A 669 16.51 -11.06 32.95
CA ILE A 669 16.56 -10.05 34.03
C ILE A 669 17.70 -9.06 33.77
N ARG A 670 18.86 -9.52 33.30
CA ARG A 670 19.97 -8.63 32.91
C ARG A 670 19.63 -7.76 31.70
N VAL A 671 18.88 -8.29 30.72
CA VAL A 671 18.35 -7.52 29.58
C VAL A 671 17.40 -6.42 30.07
N GLU A 672 16.43 -6.75 30.91
CA GLU A 672 15.48 -5.76 31.42
C GLU A 672 16.15 -4.74 32.36
N THR A 673 17.13 -5.18 33.15
CA THR A 673 17.97 -4.27 33.95
C THR A 673 18.74 -3.32 33.03
N ALA A 674 19.32 -3.82 31.94
CA ALA A 674 19.99 -2.97 30.95
C ALA A 674 19.03 -2.03 30.21
N ARG A 675 17.74 -2.36 30.05
CA ARG A 675 16.71 -1.49 29.43
C ARG A 675 16.12 -0.49 30.40
N HIS A 676 16.19 -0.75 31.70
CA HIS A 676 15.45 0.02 32.68
C HIS A 676 15.91 1.49 32.71
N PRO A 677 14.98 2.47 32.67
CA PRO A 677 15.31 3.89 32.55
C PRO A 677 15.96 4.50 33.80
N ARG A 678 16.03 3.79 34.93
CA ARG A 678 16.78 4.22 36.12
C ARG A 678 18.12 3.51 36.29
N THR A 679 18.53 2.66 35.35
CA THR A 679 19.79 1.94 35.47
C THR A 679 20.95 2.93 35.37
N PRO A 680 21.78 3.04 36.42
CA PRO A 680 22.89 3.97 36.46
C PRO A 680 24.04 3.52 35.56
N VAL A 681 24.86 4.49 35.18
CA VAL A 681 25.99 4.31 34.26
C VAL A 681 26.95 3.20 34.69
N ASN A 682 27.32 3.13 35.97
CA ASN A 682 28.24 2.11 36.49
C ASN A 682 27.72 0.66 36.33
N ILE A 683 26.40 0.47 36.31
CA ILE A 683 25.78 -0.84 36.03
C ILE A 683 25.78 -1.11 34.53
N LEU A 684 25.43 -0.11 33.70
CA LEU A 684 25.48 -0.22 32.25
C LEU A 684 26.90 -0.55 31.75
N GLU A 685 27.93 0.03 32.37
CA GLU A 685 29.34 -0.25 32.06
C GLU A 685 29.72 -1.72 32.27
N LYS A 686 29.20 -2.34 33.34
CA LYS A 686 29.38 -3.78 33.64
C LYS A 686 28.62 -4.65 32.65
N LEU A 687 27.36 -4.31 32.38
CA LEU A 687 26.49 -5.06 31.47
C LEU A 687 26.92 -4.96 30.00
N ALA A 688 27.64 -3.90 29.63
CA ALA A 688 28.20 -3.74 28.29
C ALA A 688 29.29 -4.77 27.95
N THR A 689 29.82 -5.51 28.92
CA THR A 689 30.77 -6.61 28.70
C THR A 689 30.13 -7.99 28.89
N ASP A 690 28.79 -8.07 29.01
CA ASP A 690 28.07 -9.34 29.17
C ASP A 690 28.32 -10.28 27.97
N GLN A 691 28.39 -11.58 28.24
CA GLN A 691 28.61 -12.61 27.23
C GLN A 691 27.52 -12.63 26.15
N HIS A 692 26.28 -12.30 26.51
CA HIS A 692 25.14 -12.34 25.60
C HIS A 692 24.95 -11.02 24.85
N LEU A 693 24.83 -11.12 23.52
CA LEU A 693 24.63 -9.95 22.66
C LEU A 693 23.34 -9.18 22.98
N ASP A 694 22.29 -9.85 23.46
CA ASP A 694 21.00 -9.22 23.80
C ASP A 694 21.15 -8.19 24.93
N VAL A 695 21.97 -8.52 25.94
CA VAL A 695 22.26 -7.63 27.07
C VAL A 695 23.06 -6.42 26.58
N ARG A 696 24.11 -6.64 25.78
CA ARG A 696 24.91 -5.54 25.20
C ARG A 696 24.08 -4.65 24.26
N THR A 697 23.16 -5.23 23.49
CA THR A 697 22.21 -4.51 22.63
C THR A 697 21.23 -3.68 23.48
N ALA A 698 20.74 -4.23 24.60
CA ALA A 698 19.90 -3.49 25.54
C ALA A 698 20.63 -2.30 26.17
N VAL A 699 21.90 -2.48 26.56
CA VAL A 699 22.74 -1.36 27.01
C VAL A 699 22.88 -0.33 25.90
N ALA A 700 23.21 -0.75 24.67
CA ALA A 700 23.34 0.16 23.54
C ALA A 700 22.06 0.97 23.26
N ARG A 701 20.87 0.43 23.52
CA ARG A 701 19.57 1.14 23.34
C ARG A 701 19.11 1.97 24.53
N ASN A 702 19.71 1.81 25.70
CA ASN A 702 19.28 2.52 26.90
C ASN A 702 19.57 4.04 26.80
N LEU A 703 18.60 4.86 27.17
CA LEU A 703 18.68 6.33 27.14
C LEU A 703 19.62 6.95 28.19
N ASN A 704 20.12 6.16 29.15
CA ASN A 704 21.13 6.59 30.12
C ASN A 704 22.55 6.13 29.75
N THR A 705 22.70 5.42 28.63
CA THR A 705 24.02 4.96 28.20
C THR A 705 24.86 6.18 27.82
N PRO A 706 25.99 6.42 28.50
CA PRO A 706 26.81 7.59 28.24
C PRO A 706 27.51 7.47 26.89
N VAL A 707 27.85 8.60 26.31
CA VAL A 707 28.52 8.71 25.01
C VAL A 707 29.77 7.83 24.92
N ILE A 708 30.64 7.87 25.94
CA ILE A 708 31.88 7.08 25.98
C ILE A 708 31.59 5.57 25.87
N LEU A 709 30.48 5.12 26.45
CA LEU A 709 30.08 3.72 26.38
C LEU A 709 29.50 3.36 25.00
N LEU A 710 28.75 4.26 24.38
CA LEU A 710 28.29 4.10 22.99
C LEU A 710 29.48 4.00 22.02
N GLU A 711 30.50 4.86 22.17
CA GLU A 711 31.73 4.82 21.39
C GLU A 711 32.45 3.47 21.53
N ARG A 712 32.52 2.91 22.74
CA ARG A 712 33.05 1.57 22.97
C ARG A 712 32.21 0.50 22.27
N LEU A 713 30.89 0.60 22.34
CA LEU A 713 29.96 -0.36 21.71
C LEU A 713 29.98 -0.30 20.18
N LEU A 714 30.41 0.81 19.57
CA LEU A 714 30.69 0.88 18.12
C LEU A 714 31.84 -0.05 17.69
N GLN A 715 32.69 -0.49 18.63
CA GLN A 715 33.77 -1.45 18.40
C GLN A 715 33.37 -2.89 18.74
N ASP A 716 32.11 -3.16 19.11
CA ASP A 716 31.64 -4.51 19.41
C ASP A 716 31.82 -5.45 18.20
N LYS A 717 32.11 -6.72 18.49
CA LYS A 717 32.27 -7.77 17.48
C LYS A 717 30.98 -8.00 16.70
N GLU A 718 29.83 -7.85 17.35
CA GLU A 718 28.53 -8.09 16.75
C GLU A 718 27.99 -6.84 16.04
N VAL A 719 27.53 -7.01 14.79
CA VAL A 719 26.93 -5.92 14.00
C VAL A 719 25.66 -5.37 14.68
N ALA A 720 24.86 -6.24 15.30
CA ALA A 720 23.61 -5.85 15.96
C ALA A 720 23.84 -4.85 17.12
N VAL A 721 24.90 -5.05 17.92
CA VAL A 721 25.26 -4.15 19.02
C VAL A 721 25.71 -2.79 18.47
N ARG A 722 26.52 -2.79 17.41
CA ARG A 722 26.97 -1.56 16.74
C ARG A 722 25.79 -0.77 16.16
N LEU A 723 24.84 -1.43 15.50
CA LEU A 723 23.63 -0.80 14.98
C LEU A 723 22.80 -0.20 16.11
N ALA A 724 22.59 -0.94 17.20
CA ALA A 724 21.86 -0.44 18.36
C ALA A 724 22.51 0.79 19.01
N ALA A 725 23.85 0.88 19.01
CA ALA A 725 24.57 2.06 19.49
C ALA A 725 24.33 3.28 18.58
N VAL A 726 24.33 3.08 17.26
CA VAL A 726 24.00 4.14 16.27
C VAL A 726 22.55 4.60 16.40
N GLU A 727 21.62 3.67 16.64
CA GLU A 727 20.19 3.94 16.82
C GLU A 727 19.87 4.66 18.14
N ASN A 728 20.80 4.70 19.10
CA ASN A 728 20.59 5.40 20.37
C ASN A 728 20.42 6.91 20.16
N ILE A 729 19.49 7.56 20.87
CA ILE A 729 19.24 9.02 20.74
C ILE A 729 20.37 9.88 21.34
N ASN A 730 21.20 9.33 22.22
CA ASN A 730 22.34 10.03 22.81
C ASN A 730 23.61 9.91 21.97
N MET A 731 23.60 9.12 20.90
CA MET A 731 24.76 9.00 20.01
C MET A 731 25.12 10.40 19.47
N PRO A 732 26.35 10.91 19.69
CA PRO A 732 26.74 12.26 19.25
C PRO A 732 26.60 12.47 17.75
N ILE A 733 26.11 13.66 17.36
CA ILE A 733 25.85 14.01 15.96
C ILE A 733 27.14 13.95 15.13
N ASN A 734 28.27 14.43 15.66
CA ASN A 734 29.57 14.39 14.96
C ASN A 734 30.00 12.96 14.57
N LEU A 735 29.75 11.98 15.45
CA LEU A 735 30.05 10.58 15.17
C LEU A 735 29.03 9.96 14.21
N LEU A 736 27.75 10.33 14.32
CA LEU A 736 26.74 9.95 13.32
C LEU A 736 27.12 10.48 11.93
N GLU A 737 27.63 11.71 11.82
CA GLU A 737 28.10 12.29 10.56
C GLU A 737 29.36 11.59 10.02
N GLU A 738 30.29 11.19 10.88
CA GLU A 738 31.43 10.36 10.49
C GLU A 738 30.98 9.01 9.92
N LEU A 739 30.05 8.34 10.61
CA LEU A 739 29.49 7.05 10.19
C LEU A 739 28.66 7.17 8.90
N ALA A 740 27.92 8.26 8.73
CA ALA A 740 27.16 8.57 7.51
C ALA A 740 28.07 8.81 6.29
N ASN A 741 29.34 9.15 6.50
CA ASN A 741 30.35 9.25 5.44
C ASN A 741 31.27 8.02 5.36
N GLY A 742 31.05 7.03 6.23
CA GLY A 742 31.85 5.82 6.32
C GLY A 742 31.59 4.80 5.21
N LYS A 743 32.50 3.84 5.05
CA LYS A 743 32.44 2.78 4.02
C LYS A 743 31.44 1.64 4.33
N LYS A 744 31.02 1.49 5.59
CA LYS A 744 30.14 0.39 6.03
C LYS A 744 28.67 0.74 5.75
N ARG A 745 28.11 0.21 4.65
CA ARG A 745 26.77 0.56 4.13
C ARG A 745 25.65 0.49 5.18
N LEU A 746 25.59 -0.55 6.02
CA LEU A 746 24.52 -0.70 7.03
C LEU A 746 24.59 0.36 8.13
N LEU A 747 25.78 0.63 8.69
CA LEU A 747 25.97 1.64 9.73
C LEU A 747 25.74 3.05 9.17
N ASN A 748 26.14 3.28 7.92
CA ASN A 748 25.92 4.53 7.21
C ASN A 748 24.42 4.85 7.11
N THR A 749 23.62 3.91 6.61
CA THR A 749 22.16 4.08 6.52
C THR A 749 21.53 4.33 7.88
N ALA A 750 21.88 3.54 8.90
CA ALA A 750 21.35 3.73 10.25
C ALA A 750 21.70 5.12 10.82
N ALA A 751 22.92 5.60 10.59
CA ALA A 751 23.35 6.92 11.02
C ALA A 751 22.57 8.03 10.30
N ILE A 752 22.39 7.94 8.97
CA ILE A 752 21.58 8.89 8.20
C ILE A 752 20.13 8.90 8.71
N LYS A 753 19.52 7.71 8.91
CA LYS A 753 18.16 7.58 9.46
C LYS A 753 18.04 8.31 10.79
N GLN A 754 19.02 8.12 11.68
CA GLN A 754 19.02 8.75 12.99
C GLN A 754 19.20 10.27 12.92
N ILE A 755 20.06 10.77 12.03
CA ILE A 755 20.24 12.21 11.81
C ILE A 755 18.95 12.85 11.29
N LEU A 756 18.28 12.22 10.34
CA LEU A 756 17.01 12.70 9.78
C LEU A 756 15.89 12.67 10.82
N ASN A 757 15.77 11.60 11.60
CA ASN A 757 14.76 11.47 12.67
C ASN A 757 14.90 12.53 13.77
N ARG A 758 16.12 13.01 14.04
CA ARG A 758 16.38 14.07 15.02
C ARG A 758 16.27 15.48 14.44
N GLU A 759 15.87 15.60 13.18
CA GLU A 759 15.72 16.86 12.45
C GLU A 759 16.94 17.80 12.55
N VAL A 760 18.15 17.23 12.54
CA VAL A 760 19.41 17.99 12.66
C VAL A 760 19.52 19.04 11.55
N GLU A 761 19.91 20.26 11.89
CA GLU A 761 20.12 21.33 10.89
C GLU A 761 21.16 20.91 9.83
N GLY A 762 20.85 21.14 8.56
CA GLY A 762 21.74 20.77 7.44
C GLY A 762 21.76 19.27 7.08
N SER A 763 21.00 18.41 7.77
CA SER A 763 20.84 16.99 7.40
C SER A 763 20.21 16.77 6.02
N PHE A 764 19.52 17.78 5.48
CA PHE A 764 18.94 17.75 4.13
C PHE A 764 19.96 17.38 3.05
N LYS A 765 21.27 17.62 3.28
CA LYS A 765 22.37 17.18 2.39
C LYS A 765 22.31 15.69 2.03
N TYR A 766 21.78 14.84 2.93
CA TYR A 766 21.62 13.40 2.67
C TYR A 766 20.44 13.07 1.76
N LEU A 767 19.48 14.00 1.63
CA LEU A 767 18.30 13.88 0.76
C LEU A 767 18.48 14.60 -0.59
N GLU A 768 19.38 15.59 -0.67
CA GLU A 768 19.69 16.33 -1.90
C GLU A 768 19.93 15.47 -3.15
N PRO A 769 20.66 14.32 -3.09
CA PRO A 769 20.88 13.48 -4.26
C PRO A 769 19.58 13.01 -4.91
N TYR A 770 18.53 12.79 -4.12
CA TYR A 770 17.23 12.30 -4.59
C TYR A 770 16.36 13.40 -5.23
N ALA A 771 16.70 14.68 -5.03
CA ALA A 771 16.00 15.81 -5.61
C ALA A 771 16.42 16.11 -7.07
N LYS A 772 17.55 15.56 -7.51
CA LYS A 772 18.25 15.98 -8.75
C LYS A 772 17.62 15.50 -10.05
N SER A 773 16.71 14.52 -10.02
CA SER A 773 16.07 14.04 -11.25
C SER A 773 15.35 15.19 -11.98
N SER A 774 15.47 15.23 -13.31
CA SER A 774 14.75 16.17 -14.17
C SER A 774 13.30 15.75 -14.41
N THR A 775 12.99 14.50 -14.12
CA THR A 775 11.68 13.86 -14.29
C THR A 775 11.04 13.60 -12.93
N PRO A 776 9.70 13.68 -12.82
CA PRO A 776 9.00 13.29 -11.60
C PRO A 776 9.36 11.86 -11.20
N SER A 777 9.90 11.70 -10.00
CA SER A 777 10.37 10.42 -9.48
C SER A 777 9.96 10.23 -8.03
N LEU A 778 9.92 8.98 -7.59
CA LEU A 778 9.66 8.63 -6.20
C LEU A 778 10.61 9.37 -5.23
N GLY A 779 11.88 9.51 -5.61
CA GLY A 779 12.88 10.19 -4.80
C GLY A 779 12.57 11.68 -4.61
N ARG A 780 12.18 12.36 -5.70
CA ARG A 780 11.73 13.76 -5.62
C ARG A 780 10.48 13.92 -4.78
N LEU A 781 9.52 13.00 -4.93
CA LEU A 781 8.28 13.03 -4.18
C LEU A 781 8.52 12.89 -2.68
N ALA A 782 9.36 11.92 -2.28
CA ALA A 782 9.78 11.73 -0.89
C ALA A 782 10.49 12.99 -0.34
N VAL A 783 11.40 13.58 -1.11
CA VAL A 783 12.08 14.85 -0.77
C VAL A 783 11.07 15.98 -0.55
N PHE A 784 10.10 16.15 -1.45
CA PHE A 784 9.10 17.21 -1.34
C PHE A 784 8.11 17.01 -0.19
N LEU A 785 7.94 15.80 0.31
CA LEU A 785 7.12 15.52 1.49
C LEU A 785 7.90 15.67 2.81
N HIS A 786 9.22 15.59 2.77
CA HIS A 786 10.05 15.59 3.97
C HIS A 786 10.00 16.93 4.72
N SER A 787 9.88 16.89 6.06
CA SER A 787 9.73 18.08 6.93
C SER A 787 10.91 19.05 6.83
N GLN A 788 12.10 18.57 6.46
CA GLN A 788 13.32 19.37 6.30
C GLN A 788 13.56 19.90 4.88
N ALA A 789 12.60 19.75 3.95
CA ALA A 789 12.75 20.25 2.58
C ALA A 789 12.93 21.78 2.57
N PRO A 790 13.97 22.33 1.89
CA PRO A 790 14.20 23.76 1.85
C PRO A 790 13.08 24.52 1.14
N VAL A 791 12.66 25.64 1.73
CA VAL A 791 11.65 26.55 1.16
C VAL A 791 11.95 26.92 -0.30
N ALA A 792 13.21 27.24 -0.61
CA ALA A 792 13.63 27.60 -1.96
C ALA A 792 13.44 26.45 -2.96
N LEU A 793 13.66 25.20 -2.54
CA LEU A 793 13.46 24.02 -3.35
C LEU A 793 11.97 23.80 -3.64
N LEU A 794 11.12 23.89 -2.62
CA LEU A 794 9.66 23.76 -2.76
C LEU A 794 9.10 24.86 -3.68
N ALA A 795 9.46 26.12 -3.42
CA ALA A 795 9.03 27.27 -4.21
C ALA A 795 9.44 27.18 -5.69
N LYS A 796 10.63 26.64 -5.98
CA LYS A 796 11.11 26.44 -7.35
C LYS A 796 10.30 25.39 -8.12
N ASN A 797 9.69 24.42 -7.44
CA ASN A 797 9.01 23.27 -8.06
C ASN A 797 7.47 23.36 -8.05
N ILE A 798 6.87 24.45 -7.56
CA ILE A 798 5.39 24.63 -7.53
C ILE A 798 4.70 24.54 -8.90
N ARG A 799 5.45 24.69 -10.00
CA ARG A 799 4.95 24.57 -11.39
C ARG A 799 5.35 23.24 -12.05
N SER A 800 5.71 22.22 -11.27
CA SER A 800 5.97 20.88 -11.80
C SER A 800 4.79 20.39 -12.63
N LEU A 801 5.07 19.73 -13.76
CA LEU A 801 4.02 19.16 -14.62
C LEU A 801 3.25 18.05 -13.91
N SER A 802 3.90 17.29 -13.02
CA SER A 802 3.25 16.25 -12.23
C SER A 802 2.41 16.87 -11.12
N TRP A 803 1.13 16.50 -11.07
CA TRP A 803 0.24 16.92 -10.00
C TRP A 803 0.65 16.31 -8.65
N LEU A 804 1.29 15.13 -8.63
CA LEU A 804 1.79 14.49 -7.40
C LEU A 804 2.89 15.30 -6.73
N GLU A 805 3.83 15.86 -7.50
CA GLU A 805 4.85 16.74 -6.93
C GLU A 805 4.23 18.01 -6.35
N ARG A 806 3.25 18.61 -7.05
CA ARG A 806 2.53 19.78 -6.55
C ARG A 806 1.69 19.46 -5.31
N TYR A 807 1.08 18.28 -5.26
CA TYR A 807 0.36 17.76 -4.09
C TYR A 807 1.31 17.54 -2.91
N ALA A 808 2.48 16.94 -3.13
CA ALA A 808 3.51 16.78 -2.10
C ALA A 808 4.01 18.12 -1.55
N ILE A 809 4.27 19.08 -2.44
CA ILE A 809 4.63 20.44 -2.04
C ILE A 809 3.47 21.07 -1.26
N ALA A 810 2.22 20.97 -1.71
CA ALA A 810 1.07 21.51 -0.98
C ALA A 810 0.91 20.90 0.43
N GLN A 811 1.26 19.63 0.62
CA GLN A 811 1.23 18.96 1.92
C GLN A 811 2.40 19.31 2.84
N ASN A 812 3.54 19.74 2.27
CA ASN A 812 4.75 19.97 3.05
C ASN A 812 4.57 21.12 4.06
N PRO A 813 4.94 20.94 5.34
CA PRO A 813 4.79 21.97 6.37
C PRO A 813 5.62 23.24 6.10
N ASN A 814 6.73 23.16 5.37
CA ASN A 814 7.58 24.30 5.03
C ASN A 814 7.14 25.05 3.78
N THR A 815 6.04 24.65 3.12
CA THR A 815 5.60 25.34 1.90
C THR A 815 5.11 26.75 2.23
N PRO A 816 5.70 27.80 1.64
CA PRO A 816 5.34 29.17 1.99
C PRO A 816 3.87 29.49 1.68
N PRO A 817 3.20 30.34 2.46
CA PRO A 817 1.84 30.78 2.18
C PRO A 817 1.64 31.37 0.78
N VAL A 818 2.66 32.06 0.24
CA VAL A 818 2.63 32.58 -1.14
C VAL A 818 2.55 31.44 -2.16
N SER A 819 3.30 30.37 -1.96
CA SER A 819 3.27 29.16 -2.79
C SER A 819 1.93 28.44 -2.66
N LEU A 820 1.40 28.30 -1.43
CA LEU A 820 0.08 27.71 -1.20
C LEU A 820 -1.05 28.50 -1.87
N LYS A 821 -1.00 29.84 -1.86
CA LYS A 821 -1.98 30.69 -2.58
C LYS A 821 -1.98 30.42 -4.09
N ILE A 822 -0.81 30.18 -4.68
CA ILE A 822 -0.71 29.79 -6.10
C ILE A 822 -1.33 28.40 -6.31
N LEU A 823 -1.02 27.43 -5.46
CA LEU A 823 -1.55 26.06 -5.55
C LEU A 823 -3.04 25.97 -5.21
N ALA A 824 -3.59 26.91 -4.43
CA ALA A 824 -5.03 27.04 -4.17
C ALA A 824 -5.82 27.43 -5.43
N ASN A 825 -5.13 27.83 -6.51
CA ASN A 825 -5.68 28.05 -7.83
C ASN A 825 -5.25 26.95 -8.84
N ASP A 826 -4.73 25.81 -8.41
CA ASP A 826 -4.28 24.74 -9.34
C ASP A 826 -5.43 24.17 -10.18
N GLY A 827 -5.18 23.77 -11.43
CA GLY A 827 -6.17 23.11 -12.26
C GLY A 827 -6.60 21.74 -11.72
N ASN A 828 -5.70 21.03 -11.01
CA ASN A 828 -6.01 19.76 -10.37
C ASN A 828 -6.76 19.98 -9.05
N ARG A 829 -7.96 19.40 -8.93
CA ARG A 829 -8.86 19.59 -7.78
C ARG A 829 -8.30 19.07 -6.45
N ILE A 830 -7.43 18.04 -6.47
CA ILE A 830 -6.80 17.46 -5.27
C ILE A 830 -5.73 18.41 -4.73
N VAL A 831 -4.83 18.88 -5.61
CA VAL A 831 -3.79 19.86 -5.26
C VAL A 831 -4.43 21.12 -4.70
N ARG A 832 -5.45 21.62 -5.40
CA ARG A 832 -6.24 22.79 -5.01
C ARG A 832 -6.87 22.63 -3.63
N ALA A 833 -7.59 21.54 -3.38
CA ALA A 833 -8.24 21.28 -2.10
C ALA A 833 -7.22 21.20 -0.95
N THR A 834 -6.11 20.51 -1.18
CA THR A 834 -5.01 20.37 -0.22
C THR A 834 -4.42 21.73 0.17
N ALA A 835 -4.11 22.58 -0.82
CA ALA A 835 -3.55 23.90 -0.59
C ALA A 835 -4.53 24.84 0.13
N LYS A 836 -5.82 24.81 -0.24
CA LYS A 836 -6.88 25.56 0.46
C LYS A 836 -6.99 25.13 1.92
N ALA A 837 -7.02 23.83 2.20
CA ALA A 837 -7.08 23.31 3.56
C ALA A 837 -5.89 23.76 4.41
N LYS A 838 -4.66 23.71 3.86
CA LYS A 838 -3.46 24.20 4.54
C LYS A 838 -3.46 25.70 4.80
N LEU A 839 -3.97 26.52 3.88
CA LEU A 839 -4.12 27.96 4.12
C LEU A 839 -5.12 28.25 5.25
N THR A 840 -6.20 27.49 5.34
CA THR A 840 -7.18 27.60 6.44
C THR A 840 -6.54 27.21 7.77
N GLU A 841 -5.80 26.11 7.82
CA GLU A 841 -5.06 25.66 9.02
C GLU A 841 -4.10 26.74 9.52
N ILE A 842 -3.27 27.30 8.64
CA ILE A 842 -2.34 28.40 8.97
C ILE A 842 -3.09 29.63 9.48
N SER A 843 -4.22 29.98 8.86
CA SER A 843 -5.03 31.13 9.28
C SER A 843 -5.58 30.92 10.69
N ASN A 844 -6.14 29.73 10.97
CA ASN A 844 -6.67 29.38 12.29
C ASN A 844 -5.59 29.39 13.37
N THR A 845 -4.40 28.85 13.10
CA THR A 845 -3.28 28.87 14.06
C THR A 845 -2.78 30.30 14.35
N ILE A 846 -2.91 31.23 13.40
CA ILE A 846 -2.58 32.65 13.61
C ILE A 846 -3.67 33.34 14.45
N PHE A 847 -4.95 32.94 14.31
CA PHE A 847 -6.04 33.49 15.13
C PHE A 847 -6.07 32.96 16.57
N GLU A 848 -5.55 31.74 16.80
CA GLU A 848 -5.46 31.12 18.14
C GLU A 848 -4.24 31.57 18.97
N LYS A 849 -3.24 32.19 18.32
CA LYS A 849 -2.04 32.77 18.97
C LYS A 849 -2.19 34.27 19.12
#